data_AF-A0AA39JEF4-F1
#
_entry.id   AF-A0AA39JEF4-F1
#
_cell.length_a   1.000
_cell.length_b   1.000
_cell.length_c   1.000
_cell.angle_alpha   90.00
_cell.angle_beta   90.00
_cell.angle_gamma   90.00
#
_symmetry.space_group_name_H-M   'P 1'
#
loop_
_entity.id
_entity.type
_entity.pdbx_description
1 polymer ?
#
loop_
_entity_poly.entity_id
_entity_poly.type
_entity_poly.pdbx_seq_one_letter_code
_entity_poly.pdbx_strand_id
1 'polypeptide(L)'
;MASSRILTRLPAKSSDFKTIWTYLERGLDLIMTSPESFPSGSYTLLYTVVYNYCSSSSSPTLAESSKINRNAWKILQVKDRRDAGVAGARLYMELIQYFVAYLKNIRDNANRLREEALLTYYADEWRRYTAGTQYVHRVFSYLNRSWVAGERRQKYKNVYPVYTLALVQWKDHLLVPMQQQNNRLTIALLHLVERQRNGETIDQSLLKMVVDSFVALGLNDEDLIMRCLDVYRDHIETPFLAVTKALYEKKSEAFLLENNVPDYRKKTTEWLQEEKDRIEGYLAIETQTSIISVFEEVFAHARASAMWDTFQSLPEFHRDAVLQLRPPLSRIREELALSREKLEEDFKHAGLDAVSTLVGEDGGAPDLQDYVDALLKIRAKYSAFVAQNLKGDPECMISFNKICGDITSISPELLVKHTDLLLRKNSKKVKEQDLDDALDIVMVIFNYLEDKDIFERFYTSRLSKRLIYDASVSDESEAGMVSKLGEACGPEYTTKLRQMLTDMKLSKDLTDQFNLERKQDSDTDMSFSVMVLGTNSWPLDPPSDGFTIPRDIYPTYDLFQQYYQAKHSGRKLTWLWNYSRNELRTNYLDQKYILMTSSFQMAILVMYNSHDTLSLTELVTATSIPKSIITQILAILVKAKILVNEEPEQYDLNPDFRSKKIRINLNRPIKTEEMGEVLKNVDEDRKYVIQTTIVRVMKARQSMKNQQLIQEVISQLSQRFTPNVADIKKAIGILLEKEYIERVKGTKDSFAYVA
;
A
#
# COMPACT_ATOMS: atom_id res chain seq x y z
N MET A 1 14.50 -76.87 -15.08
CA MET A 1 14.62 -77.06 -16.56
C MET A 1 13.42 -77.85 -17.17
N ALA A 2 12.18 -77.62 -16.73
CA ALA A 2 10.99 -78.27 -17.31
C ALA A 2 9.95 -77.29 -17.91
N SER A 3 10.04 -75.99 -17.64
CA SER A 3 9.05 -74.99 -18.12
C SER A 3 9.36 -74.38 -19.49
N SER A 4 10.50 -74.72 -20.13
CA SER A 4 10.97 -74.08 -21.37
C SER A 4 10.44 -74.71 -22.66
N ARG A 5 9.53 -75.70 -22.61
CA ARG A 5 9.04 -76.44 -23.80
C ARG A 5 7.56 -76.22 -24.15
N ILE A 6 6.89 -75.22 -23.57
CA ILE A 6 5.41 -75.16 -23.57
C ILE A 6 4.80 -74.50 -24.82
N LEU A 7 5.56 -73.68 -25.57
CA LEU A 7 5.04 -72.90 -26.71
C LEU A 7 5.78 -73.25 -28.02
N THR A 8 5.85 -74.53 -28.41
CA THR A 8 6.65 -74.97 -29.59
C THR A 8 5.84 -75.21 -30.87
N ARG A 9 4.51 -75.37 -30.78
CA ARG A 9 3.63 -75.57 -31.95
C ARG A 9 2.50 -74.55 -31.97
N LEU A 10 2.45 -73.77 -33.05
CA LEU A 10 1.34 -72.88 -33.35
C LEU A 10 0.04 -73.69 -33.56
N PRO A 11 -1.09 -73.30 -32.96
CA PRO A 11 -2.39 -73.88 -33.29
C PRO A 11 -2.74 -73.61 -34.76
N ALA A 12 -3.46 -74.54 -35.40
CA ALA A 12 -3.86 -74.41 -36.80
C ALA A 12 -4.79 -73.20 -36.99
N LYS A 13 -4.72 -72.54 -38.15
CA LYS A 13 -5.55 -71.34 -38.45
C LYS A 13 -7.07 -71.59 -38.37
N SER A 14 -7.50 -72.85 -38.39
CA SER A 14 -8.90 -73.30 -38.32
C SER A 14 -9.31 -73.91 -36.96
N SER A 15 -8.49 -73.77 -35.91
CA SER A 15 -8.80 -74.33 -34.58
C SER A 15 -9.92 -73.56 -33.86
N ASP A 16 -10.73 -74.27 -33.09
CA ASP A 16 -11.80 -73.67 -32.27
C ASP A 16 -11.25 -72.63 -31.28
N PHE A 17 -12.03 -71.58 -31.02
CA PHE A 17 -11.66 -70.48 -30.12
C PHE A 17 -11.21 -70.96 -28.74
N LYS A 18 -11.83 -72.00 -28.19
CA LYS A 18 -11.49 -72.55 -26.88
C LYS A 18 -10.04 -73.07 -26.82
N THR A 19 -9.57 -73.69 -27.90
CA THR A 19 -8.19 -74.21 -28.02
C THR A 19 -7.19 -73.07 -28.17
N ILE A 20 -7.54 -72.03 -28.94
CA ILE A 20 -6.73 -70.82 -29.11
C ILE A 20 -6.62 -70.07 -27.77
N TRP A 21 -7.72 -69.90 -27.05
CA TRP A 21 -7.73 -69.23 -25.74
C TRP A 21 -6.94 -70.02 -24.70
N THR A 22 -7.09 -71.34 -24.63
CA THR A 22 -6.32 -72.18 -23.68
C THR A 22 -4.80 -72.06 -23.92
N TYR A 23 -4.38 -71.87 -25.18
CA TYR A 23 -2.98 -71.64 -25.53
C TYR A 23 -2.51 -70.23 -25.10
N LEU A 24 -3.35 -69.21 -25.31
CA LEU A 24 -3.08 -67.84 -24.87
C LEU A 24 -3.04 -67.73 -23.34
N GLU A 25 -4.02 -68.29 -22.64
CA GLU A 25 -4.14 -68.31 -21.17
C GLU A 25 -2.87 -68.88 -20.51
N ARG A 26 -2.37 -70.03 -20.99
CA ARG A 26 -1.09 -70.59 -20.51
C ARG A 26 0.12 -69.68 -20.74
N GLY A 27 0.11 -68.95 -21.86
CA GLY A 27 1.14 -67.95 -22.16
C GLY A 27 1.04 -66.73 -21.25
N LEU A 28 -0.20 -66.28 -20.97
CA LEU A 28 -0.49 -65.15 -20.08
C LEU A 28 -0.14 -65.49 -18.63
N ASP A 29 -0.45 -66.70 -18.14
CA ASP A 29 -0.08 -67.14 -16.79
C ASP A 29 1.42 -67.10 -16.55
N LEU A 30 2.22 -67.53 -17.54
CA LEU A 30 3.68 -67.47 -17.46
C LEU A 30 4.20 -66.02 -17.46
N ILE A 31 3.59 -65.13 -18.26
CA ILE A 31 3.93 -63.70 -18.30
C ILE A 31 3.57 -63.01 -16.97
N MET A 32 2.40 -63.31 -16.41
CA MET A 32 1.92 -62.70 -15.17
C MET A 32 2.63 -63.25 -13.93
N THR A 33 3.07 -64.50 -13.94
CA THR A 33 3.77 -65.13 -12.81
C THR A 33 5.27 -64.83 -12.81
N SER A 34 5.92 -64.70 -13.97
CA SER A 34 7.38 -64.50 -14.05
C SER A 34 7.80 -63.66 -15.27
N PRO A 35 7.48 -62.36 -15.29
CA PRO A 35 7.68 -61.49 -16.45
C PRO A 35 9.14 -61.38 -16.91
N GLU A 36 10.10 -61.42 -15.99
CA GLU A 36 11.54 -61.28 -16.27
C GLU A 36 12.17 -62.52 -16.93
N SER A 37 11.53 -63.69 -16.79
CA SER A 37 12.08 -64.97 -17.24
C SER A 37 11.51 -65.46 -18.58
N PHE A 38 10.65 -64.66 -19.22
CA PHE A 38 9.90 -65.10 -20.39
C PHE A 38 10.72 -65.01 -21.69
N PRO A 39 10.87 -66.10 -22.47
CA PRO A 39 11.69 -66.12 -23.69
C PRO A 39 11.16 -65.18 -24.80
N SER A 40 12.05 -64.42 -25.42
CA SER A 40 11.72 -63.47 -26.51
C SER A 40 11.00 -64.12 -27.70
N GLY A 41 11.40 -65.33 -28.10
CA GLY A 41 10.76 -66.07 -29.20
C GLY A 41 9.32 -66.52 -28.91
N SER A 42 8.95 -66.70 -27.64
CA SER A 42 7.60 -67.07 -27.23
C SER A 42 6.62 -65.91 -27.33
N TYR A 43 7.09 -64.65 -27.24
CA TYR A 43 6.26 -63.45 -27.44
C TYR A 43 5.77 -63.35 -28.89
N THR A 44 6.66 -63.61 -29.85
CA THR A 44 6.31 -63.60 -31.28
C THR A 44 5.23 -64.64 -31.57
N LEU A 45 5.33 -65.84 -30.98
CA LEU A 45 4.32 -66.89 -31.17
C LEU A 45 2.95 -66.49 -30.60
N LEU A 46 2.90 -65.93 -29.40
CA LEU A 46 1.65 -65.45 -28.80
C LEU A 46 1.04 -64.29 -29.62
N TYR A 47 1.87 -63.33 -30.06
CA TYR A 47 1.43 -62.25 -30.95
C TYR A 47 0.90 -62.79 -32.28
N THR A 48 1.57 -63.77 -32.90
CA THR A 48 1.13 -64.40 -34.15
C THR A 48 -0.20 -65.13 -33.98
N VAL A 49 -0.47 -65.75 -32.82
CA VAL A 49 -1.76 -66.36 -32.52
C VAL A 49 -2.86 -65.31 -32.42
N VAL A 50 -2.62 -64.20 -31.71
CA VAL A 50 -3.56 -63.07 -31.62
C VAL A 50 -3.81 -62.45 -33.00
N TYR A 51 -2.74 -62.24 -33.79
CA TYR A 51 -2.82 -61.71 -35.15
C TYR A 51 -3.63 -62.63 -36.07
N ASN A 52 -3.34 -63.93 -36.09
CA ASN A 52 -4.06 -64.90 -36.91
C ASN A 52 -5.54 -64.96 -36.53
N TYR A 53 -5.87 -64.92 -35.23
CA TYR A 53 -7.26 -64.96 -34.79
C TYR A 53 -8.03 -63.68 -35.16
N CYS A 54 -7.41 -62.51 -35.05
CA CYS A 54 -8.03 -61.23 -35.42
C CYS A 54 -8.08 -60.99 -36.94
N SER A 55 -7.22 -61.65 -37.73
CA SER A 55 -7.17 -61.51 -39.20
C SER A 55 -7.93 -62.61 -39.95
N SER A 56 -8.17 -63.77 -39.33
CA SER A 56 -9.01 -64.82 -39.90
C SER A 56 -10.49 -64.40 -39.87
N SER A 57 -11.10 -64.30 -41.05
CA SER A 57 -12.55 -64.12 -41.26
C SER A 57 -13.38 -65.37 -40.93
N SER A 58 -13.01 -66.10 -39.87
CA SER A 58 -13.74 -67.29 -39.43
C SER A 58 -14.99 -66.88 -38.66
N SER A 59 -16.12 -66.84 -39.38
CA SER A 59 -17.45 -66.64 -38.80
C SER A 59 -17.71 -67.68 -37.70
N PRO A 60 -18.08 -67.27 -36.46
CA PRO A 60 -18.57 -68.22 -35.47
C PRO A 60 -19.90 -68.80 -35.97
N THR A 61 -20.09 -70.10 -35.83
CA THR A 61 -21.35 -70.77 -36.18
C THR A 61 -22.53 -70.12 -35.47
N LEU A 62 -23.68 -70.00 -36.15
CA LEU A 62 -24.90 -69.32 -35.69
C LEU A 62 -25.39 -69.75 -34.28
N ALA A 63 -24.97 -70.92 -33.80
CA ALA A 63 -25.28 -71.43 -32.47
C ALA A 63 -24.39 -70.82 -31.36
N GLU A 64 -23.11 -70.57 -31.61
CA GLU A 64 -22.19 -69.94 -30.63
C GLU A 64 -22.38 -68.43 -30.52
N SER A 65 -22.82 -67.79 -31.61
CA SER A 65 -23.11 -66.35 -31.67
C SER A 65 -24.39 -65.93 -30.93
N SER A 66 -25.13 -66.87 -30.33
CA SER A 66 -26.36 -66.59 -29.58
C SER A 66 -26.17 -66.49 -28.07
N LYS A 67 -25.24 -67.26 -27.47
CA LYS A 67 -24.99 -67.27 -26.02
C LYS A 67 -24.06 -66.15 -25.55
N ILE A 68 -23.10 -65.74 -26.37
CA ILE A 68 -22.13 -64.66 -26.06
C ILE A 68 -22.74 -63.26 -26.25
N ASN A 69 -23.84 -63.17 -27.01
CA ASN A 69 -24.27 -61.94 -27.68
C ASN A 69 -25.23 -61.04 -26.86
N ARG A 70 -25.78 -61.49 -25.72
CA ARG A 70 -26.65 -60.64 -24.89
C ARG A 70 -25.95 -59.96 -23.71
N ASN A 71 -24.96 -60.59 -23.08
CA ASN A 71 -24.30 -60.02 -21.89
C ASN A 71 -23.02 -59.24 -22.25
N ALA A 72 -22.21 -59.72 -23.20
CA ALA A 72 -20.96 -59.04 -23.59
C ALA A 72 -21.21 -57.66 -24.23
N TRP A 73 -22.21 -57.55 -25.12
CA TRP A 73 -22.59 -56.29 -25.77
C TRP A 73 -23.29 -55.30 -24.83
N LYS A 74 -23.91 -55.83 -23.76
CA LYS A 74 -24.54 -55.02 -22.71
C LYS A 74 -23.50 -54.42 -21.74
N ILE A 75 -22.40 -55.14 -21.49
CA ILE A 75 -21.25 -54.65 -20.71
C ILE A 75 -20.43 -53.62 -21.51
N LEU A 76 -20.27 -53.80 -22.83
CA LEU A 76 -19.52 -52.88 -23.70
C LEU A 76 -20.34 -51.69 -24.25
N GLN A 77 -21.68 -51.70 -24.10
CA GLN A 77 -22.61 -50.70 -24.65
C GLN A 77 -22.52 -50.47 -26.18
N VAL A 78 -22.01 -51.43 -26.96
CA VAL A 78 -21.85 -51.30 -28.42
C VAL A 78 -23.15 -51.69 -29.13
N LYS A 79 -23.70 -50.79 -29.97
CA LYS A 79 -24.99 -50.98 -30.68
C LYS A 79 -24.86 -51.60 -32.09
N ASP A 80 -23.68 -51.56 -32.72
CA ASP A 80 -23.54 -51.89 -34.14
C ASP A 80 -22.81 -53.23 -34.37
N ARG A 81 -23.48 -54.16 -35.04
CA ARG A 81 -23.01 -55.54 -35.28
C ARG A 81 -22.31 -55.64 -36.64
N ARG A 82 -20.98 -55.45 -36.67
CA ARG A 82 -20.16 -55.87 -37.81
C ARG A 82 -19.44 -57.18 -37.50
N ASP A 83 -19.54 -58.16 -38.40
CA ASP A 83 -18.99 -59.51 -38.22
C ASP A 83 -17.47 -59.56 -37.98
N ALA A 84 -16.71 -58.57 -38.49
CA ALA A 84 -15.26 -58.45 -38.24
C ALA A 84 -14.91 -57.95 -36.81
N GLY A 85 -15.86 -57.33 -36.10
CA GLY A 85 -15.68 -56.85 -34.73
C GLY A 85 -15.93 -57.90 -33.64
N VAL A 86 -16.61 -59.00 -33.98
CA VAL A 86 -17.04 -60.04 -33.02
C VAL A 86 -15.84 -60.82 -32.46
N ALA A 87 -14.84 -61.12 -33.29
CA ALA A 87 -13.63 -61.83 -32.85
C ALA A 87 -12.78 -60.97 -31.88
N GLY A 88 -12.59 -59.69 -32.20
CA GLY A 88 -11.89 -58.73 -31.34
C GLY A 88 -12.60 -58.53 -30.00
N ALA A 89 -13.93 -58.35 -30.01
CA ALA A 89 -14.74 -58.21 -28.81
C ALA A 89 -14.72 -59.46 -27.91
N ARG A 90 -14.75 -60.65 -28.51
CA ARG A 90 -14.68 -61.94 -27.78
C ARG A 90 -13.33 -62.10 -27.08
N LEU A 91 -12.23 -61.81 -27.78
CA LEU A 91 -10.88 -61.89 -27.22
C LEU A 91 -10.67 -60.88 -26.08
N TYR A 92 -11.21 -59.67 -26.22
CA TYR A 92 -11.15 -58.63 -25.18
C TYR A 92 -11.95 -59.01 -23.93
N MET A 93 -13.13 -59.63 -24.10
CA MET A 93 -13.98 -60.11 -23.00
C MET A 93 -13.33 -61.22 -22.18
N GLU A 94 -12.76 -62.22 -22.85
CA GLU A 94 -12.05 -63.30 -22.16
C GLU A 94 -10.81 -62.77 -21.43
N LEU A 95 -10.13 -61.77 -21.99
CA LEU A 95 -9.02 -61.09 -21.32
C LEU A 95 -9.47 -60.34 -20.06
N ILE A 96 -10.64 -59.70 -20.07
CA ILE A 96 -11.24 -59.12 -18.86
C ILE A 96 -11.49 -60.22 -17.83
N GLN A 97 -12.15 -61.32 -18.20
CA GLN A 97 -12.45 -62.42 -17.28
C GLN A 97 -11.18 -63.03 -16.67
N TYR A 98 -10.13 -63.16 -17.47
CA TYR A 98 -8.81 -63.61 -17.00
C TYR A 98 -8.24 -62.67 -15.94
N PHE A 99 -8.21 -61.35 -16.19
CA PHE A 99 -7.74 -60.39 -15.20
C PHE A 99 -8.59 -60.43 -13.92
N VAL A 100 -9.92 -60.53 -14.03
CA VAL A 100 -10.81 -60.63 -12.87
C VAL A 100 -10.51 -61.89 -12.04
N ALA A 101 -10.34 -63.04 -12.67
CA ALA A 101 -10.03 -64.29 -11.99
C ALA A 101 -8.65 -64.24 -11.29
N TYR A 102 -7.65 -63.68 -11.96
CA TYR A 102 -6.31 -63.51 -11.42
C TYR A 102 -6.30 -62.55 -10.21
N LEU A 103 -6.96 -61.40 -10.33
CA LEU A 103 -7.07 -60.40 -9.26
C LEU A 103 -7.87 -60.92 -8.06
N LYS A 104 -8.86 -61.78 -8.28
CA LYS A 104 -9.61 -62.42 -7.18
C LYS A 104 -8.71 -63.29 -6.31
N ASN A 105 -7.80 -64.06 -6.91
CA ASN A 105 -6.83 -64.87 -6.15
C ASN A 105 -5.86 -63.98 -5.34
N ILE A 106 -5.37 -62.89 -5.94
CA ILE A 106 -4.53 -61.91 -5.24
C ILE A 106 -5.27 -61.28 -4.06
N ARG A 107 -6.54 -60.91 -4.26
CA ARG A 107 -7.40 -60.33 -3.22
C ARG A 107 -7.62 -61.30 -2.05
N ASP A 108 -7.90 -62.56 -2.34
CA ASP A 108 -8.13 -63.58 -1.31
C ASP A 108 -6.88 -63.81 -0.44
N ASN A 109 -5.68 -63.72 -1.04
CA ASN A 109 -4.41 -63.76 -0.31
C ASN A 109 -4.14 -62.46 0.47
N ALA A 110 -4.42 -61.28 -0.12
CA ALA A 110 -4.29 -59.99 0.55
C ALA A 110 -5.19 -59.89 1.79
N ASN A 111 -6.40 -60.47 1.75
CA ASN A 111 -7.34 -60.47 2.88
C ASN A 111 -6.77 -61.15 4.13
N ARG A 112 -5.81 -62.07 3.99
CA ARG A 112 -5.16 -62.79 5.10
C ARG A 112 -4.05 -61.99 5.80
N LEU A 113 -3.54 -60.93 5.16
CA LEU A 113 -2.43 -60.13 5.66
C LEU A 113 -2.92 -58.84 6.32
N ARG A 114 -2.14 -58.24 7.22
CA ARG A 114 -2.46 -56.98 7.93
C ARG A 114 -1.26 -56.03 7.93
N GLU A 115 -1.55 -54.73 8.06
CA GLU A 115 -0.56 -53.66 8.29
C GLU A 115 0.61 -53.65 7.29
N GLU A 116 1.85 -53.65 7.76
CA GLU A 116 3.05 -53.54 6.93
C GLU A 116 3.18 -54.71 5.95
N ALA A 117 2.88 -55.94 6.40
CA ALA A 117 2.88 -57.12 5.54
C ALA A 117 1.84 -57.02 4.40
N LEU A 118 0.73 -56.31 4.62
CA LEU A 118 -0.26 -56.04 3.58
C LEU A 118 0.28 -55.03 2.56
N LEU A 119 1.00 -53.99 3.00
CA LEU A 119 1.59 -52.99 2.11
C LEU A 119 2.72 -53.58 1.26
N THR A 120 3.62 -54.36 1.87
CA THR A 120 4.70 -55.06 1.13
C THR A 120 4.12 -56.02 0.10
N TYR A 121 3.14 -56.83 0.48
CA TYR A 121 2.47 -57.74 -0.45
C TYR A 121 1.78 -56.99 -1.60
N TYR A 122 1.06 -55.90 -1.29
CA TYR A 122 0.41 -55.08 -2.32
C TYR A 122 1.43 -54.45 -3.28
N ALA A 123 2.54 -53.91 -2.77
CA ALA A 123 3.59 -53.29 -3.59
C ALA A 123 4.29 -54.31 -4.50
N ASP A 124 4.62 -55.49 -3.97
CA ASP A 124 5.23 -56.57 -4.76
C ASP A 124 4.29 -57.07 -5.86
N GLU A 125 3.02 -57.31 -5.52
CA GLU A 125 2.02 -57.73 -6.50
C GLU A 125 1.71 -56.63 -7.51
N TRP A 126 1.70 -55.35 -7.11
CA TRP A 126 1.57 -54.22 -8.02
C TRP A 126 2.73 -54.14 -9.01
N ARG A 127 3.98 -54.29 -8.54
CA ARG A 127 5.16 -54.32 -9.40
C ARG A 127 5.09 -55.47 -10.41
N ARG A 128 4.74 -56.68 -9.94
CA ARG A 128 4.59 -57.86 -10.81
C ARG A 128 3.48 -57.69 -11.83
N TYR A 129 2.32 -57.20 -11.39
CA TYR A 129 1.15 -57.00 -12.23
C TYR A 129 1.38 -55.92 -13.30
N THR A 130 1.94 -54.77 -12.92
CA THR A 130 2.26 -53.69 -13.88
C THR A 130 3.33 -54.11 -14.89
N ALA A 131 4.37 -54.82 -14.46
CA ALA A 131 5.36 -55.38 -15.37
C ALA A 131 4.74 -56.43 -16.32
N GLY A 132 4.01 -57.41 -15.78
CA GLY A 132 3.34 -58.45 -16.56
C GLY A 132 2.35 -57.89 -17.58
N THR A 133 1.54 -56.90 -17.18
CA THR A 133 0.53 -56.28 -18.06
C THR A 133 1.15 -55.44 -19.18
N GLN A 134 2.35 -54.87 -19.02
CA GLN A 134 3.08 -54.25 -20.13
C GLN A 134 3.47 -55.27 -21.20
N TYR A 135 3.88 -56.48 -20.79
CA TYR A 135 4.15 -57.56 -21.73
C TYR A 135 2.88 -58.09 -22.39
N VAL A 136 1.80 -58.25 -21.65
CA VAL A 136 0.48 -58.60 -22.19
C VAL A 136 0.01 -57.54 -23.20
N HIS A 137 0.20 -56.26 -22.89
CA HIS A 137 -0.11 -55.16 -23.81
C HIS A 137 0.66 -55.28 -25.15
N ARG A 138 1.92 -55.71 -25.12
CA ARG A 138 2.71 -55.97 -26.33
C ARG A 138 2.19 -57.16 -27.13
N VAL A 139 1.81 -58.26 -26.45
CA VAL A 139 1.20 -59.45 -27.08
C VAL A 139 -0.09 -59.10 -27.81
N PHE A 140 -0.93 -58.26 -27.20
CA PHE A 140 -2.20 -57.80 -27.76
C PHE A 140 -2.07 -56.48 -28.54
N SER A 141 -0.87 -56.07 -28.96
CA SER A 141 -0.67 -54.81 -29.69
C SER A 141 -1.45 -54.74 -31.01
N TYR A 142 -1.64 -55.87 -31.70
CA TYR A 142 -2.51 -55.93 -32.87
C TYR A 142 -3.97 -55.65 -32.53
N LEU A 143 -4.48 -56.21 -31.42
CA LEU A 143 -5.84 -55.96 -30.94
C LEU A 143 -6.01 -54.48 -30.55
N ASN A 144 -5.01 -53.90 -29.90
CA ASN A 144 -5.00 -52.47 -29.55
C ASN A 144 -5.07 -51.57 -30.80
N ARG A 145 -4.31 -51.90 -31.86
CA ARG A 145 -4.24 -51.10 -33.10
C ARG A 145 -5.44 -51.27 -34.02
N SER A 146 -6.01 -52.46 -34.09
CA SER A 146 -7.10 -52.80 -35.03
C SER A 146 -8.48 -52.54 -34.43
N TRP A 147 -8.82 -53.25 -33.35
CA TRP A 147 -10.15 -53.25 -32.76
C TRP A 147 -10.34 -52.12 -31.75
N VAL A 148 -9.46 -52.01 -30.74
CA VAL A 148 -9.59 -50.99 -29.67
C VAL A 148 -9.54 -49.56 -30.24
N ALA A 149 -8.63 -49.28 -31.19
CA ALA A 149 -8.55 -47.98 -31.87
C ALA A 149 -9.73 -47.71 -32.82
N GLY A 150 -10.44 -48.74 -33.28
CA GLY A 150 -11.67 -48.63 -34.06
C GLY A 150 -12.88 -48.29 -33.18
N GLU A 151 -12.99 -48.93 -32.02
CA GLU A 151 -14.08 -48.73 -31.07
C GLU A 151 -13.97 -47.39 -30.31
N ARG A 152 -12.76 -46.94 -29.93
CA ARG A 152 -12.60 -45.62 -29.29
C ARG A 152 -12.94 -44.45 -30.23
N ARG A 153 -12.69 -44.59 -31.55
CA ARG A 153 -13.13 -43.59 -32.56
C ARG A 153 -14.65 -43.42 -32.61
N GLN A 154 -15.40 -44.41 -32.14
CA GLN A 154 -16.86 -44.38 -32.05
C GLN A 154 -17.36 -43.84 -30.69
N LYS A 155 -16.47 -43.31 -29.83
CA LYS A 155 -16.75 -42.72 -28.51
C LYS A 155 -17.37 -43.68 -27.47
N TYR A 156 -17.11 -44.98 -27.54
CA TYR A 156 -17.47 -45.89 -26.45
C TYR A 156 -16.56 -45.67 -25.24
N LYS A 157 -17.14 -45.21 -24.12
CA LYS A 157 -16.41 -44.79 -22.91
C LYS A 157 -15.69 -45.95 -22.18
N ASN A 158 -16.13 -47.19 -22.36
CA ASN A 158 -15.67 -48.35 -21.56
C ASN A 158 -14.64 -49.25 -22.28
N VAL A 159 -14.04 -48.81 -23.39
CA VAL A 159 -13.05 -49.59 -24.15
C VAL A 159 -11.68 -48.93 -24.04
N TYR A 160 -10.76 -49.62 -23.37
CA TYR A 160 -9.41 -49.13 -23.06
C TYR A 160 -8.32 -49.97 -23.73
N PRO A 161 -7.14 -49.39 -24.03
CA PRO A 161 -5.95 -50.17 -24.35
C PRO A 161 -5.67 -51.22 -23.27
N VAL A 162 -5.13 -52.39 -23.65
CA VAL A 162 -4.99 -53.53 -22.72
C VAL A 162 -4.25 -53.20 -21.41
N TYR A 163 -3.27 -52.29 -21.43
CA TYR A 163 -2.57 -51.86 -20.21
C TYR A 163 -3.48 -51.02 -19.30
N THR A 164 -4.15 -50.01 -19.87
CA THR A 164 -5.15 -49.19 -19.17
C THR A 164 -6.31 -50.04 -18.66
N LEU A 165 -6.77 -51.02 -19.45
CA LEU A 165 -7.79 -51.97 -19.01
C LEU A 165 -7.33 -52.71 -17.76
N ALA A 166 -6.10 -53.23 -17.74
CA ALA A 166 -5.55 -53.92 -16.58
C ALA A 166 -5.51 -53.01 -15.34
N LEU A 167 -5.18 -51.73 -15.50
CA LEU A 167 -5.23 -50.73 -14.41
C LEU A 167 -6.68 -50.50 -13.92
N VAL A 168 -7.67 -50.40 -14.82
CA VAL A 168 -9.09 -50.30 -14.44
C VAL A 168 -9.54 -51.55 -13.68
N GLN A 169 -9.16 -52.75 -14.15
CA GLN A 169 -9.50 -53.99 -13.46
C GLN A 169 -8.84 -54.06 -12.07
N TRP A 170 -7.59 -53.61 -11.93
CA TRP A 170 -6.93 -53.50 -10.63
C TRP A 170 -7.67 -52.54 -9.69
N LYS A 171 -8.09 -51.36 -10.19
CA LYS A 171 -8.89 -50.40 -9.43
C LYS A 171 -10.20 -51.03 -8.94
N ASP A 172 -10.99 -51.60 -9.85
CA ASP A 172 -12.36 -52.04 -9.55
C ASP A 172 -12.43 -53.33 -8.73
N HIS A 173 -11.48 -54.25 -8.94
CA HIS A 173 -11.54 -55.58 -8.33
C HIS A 173 -10.56 -55.79 -7.16
N LEU A 174 -9.52 -54.97 -7.04
CA LEU A 174 -8.56 -55.02 -5.93
C LEU A 174 -8.63 -53.77 -5.05
N LEU A 175 -8.37 -52.59 -5.60
CA LEU A 175 -8.26 -51.35 -4.82
C LEU A 175 -9.58 -50.95 -4.14
N VAL A 176 -10.65 -50.76 -4.92
CA VAL A 176 -11.97 -50.32 -4.43
C VAL A 176 -12.53 -51.29 -3.39
N PRO A 177 -12.50 -52.63 -3.59
CA PRO A 177 -13.02 -53.54 -2.59
C PRO A 177 -12.17 -53.64 -1.33
N MET A 178 -10.85 -53.39 -1.41
CA MET A 178 -9.96 -53.30 -0.23
C MET A 178 -10.12 -52.00 0.54
N GLN A 179 -10.45 -50.90 -0.15
CA GLN A 179 -10.79 -49.60 0.42
C GLN A 179 -12.18 -49.63 1.09
N GLN A 180 -13.20 -50.18 0.43
CA GLN A 180 -14.57 -50.30 0.99
C GLN A 180 -14.63 -51.13 2.27
N GLN A 181 -13.70 -52.08 2.47
CA GLN A 181 -13.56 -52.84 3.71
C GLN A 181 -12.62 -52.12 4.70
N ASN A 182 -13.04 -50.98 5.24
CA ASN A 182 -12.34 -50.19 6.28
C ASN A 182 -11.03 -49.50 5.87
N ASN A 183 -10.85 -49.06 4.62
CA ASN A 183 -9.67 -48.27 4.18
C ASN A 183 -8.32 -48.85 4.64
N ARG A 184 -8.19 -50.18 4.68
CA ARG A 184 -7.09 -50.87 5.36
C ARG A 184 -5.70 -50.48 4.84
N LEU A 185 -5.59 -50.28 3.53
CA LEU A 185 -4.35 -49.82 2.89
C LEU A 185 -4.01 -48.38 3.27
N THR A 186 -4.99 -47.47 3.24
CA THR A 186 -4.80 -46.08 3.66
C THR A 186 -4.45 -46.00 5.15
N ILE A 187 -5.11 -46.76 6.01
CA ILE A 187 -4.83 -46.78 7.46
C ILE A 187 -3.41 -47.31 7.73
N ALA A 188 -3.01 -48.41 7.09
CA ALA A 188 -1.65 -48.94 7.23
C ALA A 188 -0.59 -47.93 6.75
N LEU A 189 -0.87 -47.21 5.66
CA LEU A 189 -0.02 -46.14 5.14
C LEU A 189 0.09 -44.99 6.15
N LEU A 190 -1.03 -44.52 6.70
CA LEU A 190 -1.06 -43.44 7.70
C LEU A 190 -0.33 -43.82 8.99
N HIS A 191 -0.42 -45.08 9.44
CA HIS A 191 0.35 -45.55 10.59
C HIS A 191 1.86 -45.56 10.35
N LEU A 192 2.33 -45.92 9.14
CA LEU A 192 3.76 -45.81 8.81
C LEU A 192 4.22 -44.36 8.80
N VAL A 193 3.41 -43.43 8.27
CA VAL A 193 3.68 -41.99 8.32
C VAL A 193 3.72 -41.49 9.77
N GLU A 194 2.83 -41.95 10.63
CA GLU A 194 2.81 -41.61 12.05
C GLU A 194 4.06 -42.12 12.79
N ARG A 195 4.50 -43.35 12.52
CA ARG A 195 5.76 -43.90 13.06
C ARG A 195 6.97 -43.07 12.60
N GLN A 196 7.00 -42.64 11.35
CA GLN A 196 8.05 -41.73 10.85
C GLN A 196 8.02 -40.37 11.55
N ARG A 197 6.83 -39.82 11.83
CA ARG A 197 6.67 -38.56 12.60
C ARG A 197 7.17 -38.69 14.04
N ASN A 198 7.18 -39.90 14.59
CA ASN A 198 7.73 -40.20 15.91
C ASN A 198 9.24 -40.51 15.88
N GLY A 199 9.89 -40.43 14.72
CA GLY A 199 11.33 -40.59 14.56
C GLY A 199 11.80 -42.01 14.18
N GLU A 200 10.88 -42.92 13.84
CA GLU A 200 11.25 -44.27 13.39
C GLU A 200 11.69 -44.28 11.91
N THR A 201 12.68 -45.10 11.58
CA THR A 201 13.11 -45.32 10.19
C THR A 201 12.14 -46.23 9.46
N ILE A 202 11.54 -45.71 8.38
CA ILE A 202 10.58 -46.44 7.54
C ILE A 202 11.13 -46.66 6.12
N ASP A 203 10.62 -47.68 5.42
CA ASP A 203 10.91 -47.88 4.00
C ASP A 203 10.13 -46.89 3.13
N GLN A 204 10.76 -45.78 2.78
CA GLN A 204 10.19 -44.76 1.92
C GLN A 204 9.92 -45.26 0.49
N SER A 205 10.65 -46.28 0.02
CA SER A 205 10.47 -46.84 -1.32
C SER A 205 9.17 -47.62 -1.44
N LEU A 206 8.80 -48.33 -0.36
CA LEU A 206 7.52 -49.02 -0.24
C LEU A 206 6.36 -48.02 -0.29
N LEU A 207 6.41 -46.96 0.52
CA LEU A 207 5.38 -45.91 0.53
C LEU A 207 5.23 -45.24 -0.84
N LYS A 208 6.35 -44.86 -1.46
CA LYS A 208 6.36 -44.23 -2.77
C LYS A 208 5.70 -45.14 -3.82
N MET A 209 6.02 -46.43 -3.83
CA MET A 209 5.44 -47.38 -4.78
C MET A 209 3.92 -47.55 -4.58
N VAL A 210 3.47 -47.60 -3.33
CA VAL A 210 2.03 -47.65 -3.02
C VAL A 210 1.37 -46.36 -3.48
N VAL A 211 1.89 -45.18 -3.13
CA VAL A 211 1.32 -43.89 -3.54
C VAL A 211 1.29 -43.73 -5.06
N ASP A 212 2.38 -44.07 -5.75
CA ASP A 212 2.46 -44.06 -7.21
C ASP A 212 1.41 -44.97 -7.84
N SER A 213 1.03 -46.08 -7.19
CA SER A 213 -0.08 -46.92 -7.64
C SER A 213 -1.41 -46.18 -7.60
N PHE A 214 -1.71 -45.43 -6.54
CA PHE A 214 -2.96 -44.66 -6.44
C PHE A 214 -3.01 -43.53 -7.46
N VAL A 215 -1.88 -42.88 -7.74
CA VAL A 215 -1.75 -41.87 -8.78
C VAL A 215 -1.94 -42.49 -10.18
N ALA A 216 -1.35 -43.66 -10.44
CA ALA A 216 -1.47 -44.36 -11.72
C ALA A 216 -2.89 -44.90 -11.99
N LEU A 217 -3.68 -45.17 -10.95
CA LEU A 217 -5.06 -45.64 -11.05
C LEU A 217 -6.08 -44.50 -11.29
N GLY A 218 -5.64 -43.24 -11.25
CA GLY A 218 -6.41 -42.08 -11.66
C GLY A 218 -6.45 -41.92 -13.18
N LEU A 219 -7.44 -42.55 -13.81
CA LEU A 219 -7.66 -42.52 -15.25
C LEU A 219 -8.84 -41.60 -15.59
N ASN A 220 -8.69 -40.76 -16.61
CA ASN A 220 -9.78 -39.97 -17.17
C ASN A 220 -10.39 -40.71 -18.39
N ASP A 221 -11.69 -41.00 -18.33
CA ASP A 221 -12.42 -41.74 -19.38
C ASP A 221 -12.45 -40.99 -20.73
N GLU A 222 -12.35 -39.67 -20.70
CA GLU A 222 -12.39 -38.83 -21.90
C GLU A 222 -11.01 -38.64 -22.54
N ASP A 223 -9.95 -38.54 -21.72
CA ASP A 223 -8.57 -38.42 -22.17
C ASP A 223 -7.60 -39.23 -21.32
N LEU A 224 -7.18 -40.38 -21.84
CA LEU A 224 -6.25 -41.31 -21.18
C LEU A 224 -4.82 -40.77 -21.05
N ILE A 225 -4.52 -39.63 -21.66
CA ILE A 225 -3.23 -38.95 -21.55
C ILE A 225 -3.25 -37.98 -20.37
N MET A 226 -4.42 -37.47 -19.99
CA MET A 226 -4.56 -36.50 -18.91
C MET A 226 -4.51 -37.21 -17.55
N ARG A 227 -3.49 -36.87 -16.74
CA ARG A 227 -3.37 -37.35 -15.36
C ARG A 227 -4.58 -36.88 -14.55
N CYS A 228 -5.27 -37.83 -13.94
CA CYS A 228 -6.35 -37.58 -12.99
C CYS A 228 -5.84 -38.00 -11.60
N LEU A 229 -6.01 -37.15 -10.59
CA LEU A 229 -5.55 -37.43 -9.22
C LEU A 229 -6.69 -37.86 -8.30
N ASP A 230 -7.90 -38.02 -8.79
CA ASP A 230 -9.11 -38.18 -7.98
C ASP A 230 -9.01 -39.37 -7.00
N VAL A 231 -8.52 -40.52 -7.48
CA VAL A 231 -8.30 -41.71 -6.64
C VAL A 231 -7.26 -41.45 -5.54
N TYR A 232 -6.21 -40.69 -5.85
CA TYR A 232 -5.22 -40.29 -4.86
C TYR A 232 -5.80 -39.26 -3.87
N ARG A 233 -6.58 -38.28 -4.35
CA ARG A 233 -7.17 -37.23 -3.52
C ARG A 233 -8.16 -37.79 -2.51
N ASP A 234 -9.05 -38.67 -2.95
CA ASP A 234 -10.11 -39.23 -2.13
C ASP A 234 -9.58 -40.22 -1.09
N HIS A 235 -8.64 -41.08 -1.50
CA HIS A 235 -8.20 -42.21 -0.66
C HIS A 235 -6.91 -41.95 0.12
N ILE A 236 -6.07 -40.99 -0.28
CA ILE A 236 -4.79 -40.68 0.39
C ILE A 236 -4.75 -39.22 0.85
N GLU A 237 -4.94 -38.25 -0.03
CA GLU A 237 -4.75 -36.83 0.30
C GLU A 237 -5.71 -36.38 1.41
N THR A 238 -7.01 -36.63 1.28
CA THR A 238 -8.02 -36.15 2.23
C THR A 238 -7.86 -36.78 3.62
N PRO A 239 -7.69 -38.12 3.75
CA PRO A 239 -7.38 -38.74 5.04
C PRO A 239 -6.04 -38.27 5.63
N PHE A 240 -5.01 -38.10 4.81
CA PHE A 240 -3.71 -37.60 5.25
C PHE A 240 -3.81 -36.17 5.81
N LEU A 241 -4.48 -35.26 5.10
CA LEU A 241 -4.66 -33.88 5.55
C LEU A 241 -5.48 -33.83 6.85
N ALA A 242 -6.53 -34.63 6.98
CA ALA A 242 -7.36 -34.68 8.19
C ALA A 242 -6.57 -35.15 9.42
N VAL A 243 -5.80 -36.24 9.32
CA VAL A 243 -4.94 -36.73 10.41
C VAL A 243 -3.85 -35.72 10.74
N THR A 244 -3.28 -35.09 9.71
CA THR A 244 -2.21 -34.10 9.89
C THR A 244 -2.71 -32.85 10.60
N LYS A 245 -3.88 -32.35 10.24
CA LYS A 245 -4.55 -31.23 10.90
C LYS A 245 -4.75 -31.49 12.39
N ALA A 246 -5.40 -32.59 12.74
CA ALA A 246 -5.69 -32.95 14.14
C ALA A 246 -4.41 -33.13 14.98
N LEU A 247 -3.35 -33.68 14.40
CA LEU A 247 -2.06 -33.87 15.08
C LEU A 247 -1.37 -32.54 15.38
N TYR A 248 -1.30 -31.63 14.40
CA TYR A 248 -0.65 -30.33 14.59
C TYR A 248 -1.49 -29.37 15.44
N GLU A 249 -2.82 -29.46 15.42
CA GLU A 249 -3.68 -28.76 16.40
C GLU A 249 -3.27 -29.14 17.82
N LYS A 250 -3.25 -30.44 18.14
CA LYS A 250 -2.85 -30.93 19.47
C LYS A 250 -1.39 -30.60 19.83
N LYS A 251 -0.45 -30.76 18.90
CA LYS A 251 0.97 -30.41 19.13
C LYS A 251 1.16 -28.91 19.36
N SER A 252 0.43 -28.07 18.62
CA SER A 252 0.49 -26.61 18.78
C SER A 252 -0.03 -26.16 20.14
N GLU A 253 -1.10 -26.79 20.62
CA GLU A 253 -1.67 -26.51 21.94
C GLU A 253 -0.73 -26.87 23.08
N ALA A 254 -0.16 -28.09 23.05
CA ALA A 254 0.81 -28.51 24.05
C ALA A 254 2.04 -27.59 24.08
N PHE A 255 2.57 -27.21 22.90
CA PHE A 255 3.79 -26.41 22.84
C PHE A 255 3.60 -24.98 23.34
N LEU A 256 2.43 -24.37 23.11
CA LEU A 256 2.13 -23.00 23.56
C LEU A 256 1.87 -22.88 25.06
N LEU A 257 1.44 -23.97 25.71
CA LEU A 257 1.32 -24.00 27.17
C LEU A 257 2.68 -24.00 27.88
N GLU A 258 3.72 -24.51 27.20
CA GLU A 258 5.05 -24.71 27.79
C GLU A 258 6.08 -23.68 27.34
N ASN A 259 5.91 -23.03 26.18
CA ASN A 259 6.94 -22.20 25.55
C ASN A 259 6.46 -20.81 25.10
N ASN A 260 7.41 -19.90 24.90
CA ASN A 260 7.17 -18.55 24.43
C ASN A 260 6.84 -18.50 22.92
N VAL A 261 6.13 -17.45 22.50
CA VAL A 261 5.72 -17.20 21.10
C VAL A 261 6.87 -17.25 20.08
N PRO A 262 8.09 -16.73 20.36
CA PRO A 262 9.21 -16.83 19.42
C PRO A 262 9.68 -18.28 19.18
N ASP A 263 9.77 -19.07 20.25
CA ASP A 263 10.17 -20.48 20.17
C ASP A 263 9.10 -21.32 19.46
N TYR A 264 7.83 -21.03 19.74
CA TYR A 264 6.71 -21.61 19.02
C TYR A 264 6.80 -21.37 17.51
N ARG A 265 7.13 -20.15 17.09
CA ARG A 265 7.26 -19.80 15.68
C ARG A 265 8.44 -20.49 14.99
N LYS A 266 9.59 -20.59 15.66
CA LYS A 266 10.71 -21.38 15.13
C LYS A 266 10.28 -22.84 14.93
N LYS A 267 9.58 -23.39 15.93
CA LYS A 267 9.08 -24.77 15.88
C LYS A 267 8.06 -25.01 14.76
N THR A 268 7.13 -24.08 14.51
CA THR A 268 6.17 -24.23 13.41
C THR A 268 6.83 -24.20 12.03
N THR A 269 7.89 -23.40 11.85
CA THR A 269 8.67 -23.42 10.61
C THR A 269 9.44 -24.72 10.41
N GLU A 270 10.02 -25.28 11.47
CA GLU A 270 10.67 -26.59 11.43
C GLU A 270 9.67 -27.69 11.06
N TRP A 271 8.49 -27.72 11.71
CA TRP A 271 7.44 -28.69 11.40
C TRP A 271 6.94 -28.60 9.95
N LEU A 272 6.76 -27.38 9.43
CA LEU A 272 6.35 -27.19 8.04
C LEU A 272 7.43 -27.70 7.07
N GLN A 273 8.71 -27.47 7.38
CA GLN A 273 9.80 -27.94 6.55
C GLN A 273 9.91 -29.48 6.57
N GLU A 274 9.84 -30.10 7.75
CA GLU A 274 9.79 -31.55 7.87
C GLU A 274 8.66 -32.16 7.03
N GLU A 275 7.49 -31.52 7.01
CA GLU A 275 6.34 -32.03 6.27
C GLU A 275 6.45 -31.84 4.76
N LYS A 276 7.14 -30.78 4.31
CA LYS A 276 7.52 -30.62 2.89
C LYS A 276 8.51 -31.70 2.47
N ASP A 277 9.52 -31.98 3.28
CA ASP A 277 10.52 -33.01 3.00
C ASP A 277 9.87 -34.41 2.92
N ARG A 278 8.85 -34.69 3.76
CA ARG A 278 8.05 -35.93 3.68
C ARG A 278 7.24 -36.01 2.38
N ILE A 279 6.67 -34.89 1.92
CA ILE A 279 5.93 -34.86 0.65
C ILE A 279 6.85 -35.14 -0.53
N GLU A 280 8.04 -34.52 -0.58
CA GLU A 280 9.02 -34.73 -1.65
C GLU A 280 9.53 -36.19 -1.70
N GLY A 281 9.57 -36.87 -0.55
CA GLY A 281 9.95 -38.29 -0.48
C GLY A 281 8.98 -39.21 -1.23
N TYR A 282 7.71 -39.22 -0.82
CA TYR A 282 6.76 -40.28 -1.21
C TYR A 282 5.32 -39.83 -1.51
N LEU A 283 4.94 -38.55 -1.40
CA LEU A 283 3.60 -38.06 -1.77
C LEU A 283 3.62 -37.31 -3.12
N ALA A 284 2.44 -36.97 -3.63
CA ALA A 284 2.30 -36.18 -4.84
C ALA A 284 2.68 -34.72 -4.55
N ILE A 285 3.40 -34.07 -5.48
CA ILE A 285 3.88 -32.69 -5.30
C ILE A 285 2.72 -31.69 -5.18
N GLU A 286 1.57 -32.01 -5.77
CA GLU A 286 0.34 -31.22 -5.71
C GLU A 286 -0.17 -31.06 -4.27
N THR A 287 0.07 -32.05 -3.40
CA THR A 287 -0.33 -32.03 -1.98
C THR A 287 0.45 -31.00 -1.16
N GLN A 288 1.59 -30.51 -1.65
CA GLN A 288 2.35 -29.45 -0.99
C GLN A 288 1.54 -28.16 -0.85
N THR A 289 0.66 -27.85 -1.80
CA THR A 289 -0.18 -26.65 -1.69
C THR A 289 -1.26 -26.84 -0.63
N SER A 290 -1.87 -28.03 -0.59
CA SER A 290 -2.90 -28.38 0.37
C SER A 290 -2.36 -28.43 1.80
N ILE A 291 -1.15 -28.96 2.03
CA ILE A 291 -0.56 -29.02 3.38
C ILE A 291 -0.25 -27.61 3.92
N ILE A 292 0.24 -26.72 3.06
CA ILE A 292 0.51 -25.33 3.43
C ILE A 292 -0.79 -24.67 3.89
N SER A 293 -1.88 -24.87 3.15
CA SER A 293 -3.20 -24.35 3.52
C SER A 293 -3.70 -24.89 4.87
N VAL A 294 -3.45 -26.17 5.18
CA VAL A 294 -3.83 -26.77 6.47
C VAL A 294 -3.00 -26.18 7.61
N PHE A 295 -1.69 -26.04 7.42
CA PHE A 295 -0.81 -25.43 8.41
C PHE A 295 -1.16 -23.94 8.63
N GLU A 296 -1.52 -23.23 7.56
CA GLU A 296 -2.06 -21.87 7.65
C GLU A 296 -3.35 -21.85 8.47
N GLU A 297 -4.31 -22.74 8.22
CA GLU A 297 -5.56 -22.79 8.98
C GLU A 297 -5.33 -23.04 10.48
N VAL A 298 -4.47 -24.03 10.82
CA VAL A 298 -4.18 -24.43 12.21
C VAL A 298 -3.41 -23.36 12.96
N PHE A 299 -2.44 -22.70 12.33
CA PHE A 299 -1.57 -21.74 13.02
C PHE A 299 -2.08 -20.30 12.99
N ALA A 300 -2.93 -19.93 12.03
CA ALA A 300 -3.48 -18.58 11.93
C ALA A 300 -4.71 -18.39 12.85
N HIS A 301 -5.78 -19.16 12.61
CA HIS A 301 -7.09 -18.90 13.24
C HIS A 301 -7.10 -19.10 14.74
N ALA A 302 -6.28 -20.03 15.26
CA ALA A 302 -6.34 -20.39 16.67
C ALA A 302 -5.63 -19.40 17.61
N ARG A 303 -4.82 -18.45 17.09
CA ARG A 303 -3.85 -17.74 17.97
C ARG A 303 -3.41 -16.33 17.60
N ALA A 304 -3.95 -15.71 16.54
CA ALA A 304 -3.55 -14.35 16.15
C ALA A 304 -3.65 -13.34 17.31
N SER A 305 -4.73 -13.34 18.10
CA SER A 305 -4.90 -12.42 19.23
C SER A 305 -3.84 -12.59 20.32
N ALA A 306 -3.58 -13.84 20.76
CA ALA A 306 -2.58 -14.15 21.77
C ALA A 306 -1.15 -13.81 21.30
N MET A 307 -0.86 -14.00 20.01
CA MET A 307 0.41 -13.56 19.42
C MET A 307 0.55 -12.03 19.43
N TRP A 308 -0.53 -11.30 19.14
CA TRP A 308 -0.54 -9.83 19.17
C TRP A 308 -0.41 -9.26 20.59
N ASP A 309 -1.10 -9.84 21.57
CA ASP A 309 -1.03 -9.38 22.96
C ASP A 309 0.39 -9.62 23.53
N THR A 310 1.03 -10.72 23.16
CA THR A 310 2.44 -10.98 23.51
C THR A 310 3.39 -10.04 22.74
N PHE A 311 3.09 -9.70 21.49
CA PHE A 311 3.87 -8.75 20.70
C PHE A 311 3.87 -7.33 21.30
N GLN A 312 2.73 -6.89 21.85
CA GLN A 312 2.65 -5.60 22.56
C GLN A 312 3.46 -5.60 23.87
N SER A 313 3.59 -6.76 24.53
CA SER A 313 4.36 -6.90 25.78
C SER A 313 5.88 -6.97 25.60
N LEU A 314 6.39 -7.12 24.37
CA LEU A 314 7.82 -7.29 24.09
C LEU A 314 8.57 -5.94 24.01
N PRO A 315 9.71 -5.79 24.70
CA PRO A 315 10.61 -4.62 24.54
C PRO A 315 11.07 -4.44 23.09
N GLU A 316 11.35 -3.18 22.68
CA GLU A 316 11.72 -2.80 21.30
C GLU A 316 12.78 -3.68 20.65
N PHE A 317 13.78 -4.11 21.41
CA PHE A 317 14.90 -4.93 20.93
C PHE A 317 14.50 -6.35 20.51
N HIS A 318 13.37 -6.87 21.00
CA HIS A 318 12.87 -8.20 20.66
C HIS A 318 11.89 -8.20 19.47
N ARG A 319 11.40 -7.03 19.04
CA ARG A 319 10.50 -6.93 17.87
C ARG A 319 11.23 -7.28 16.57
N ASP A 320 12.47 -6.82 16.38
CA ASP A 320 13.27 -7.09 15.17
C ASP A 320 13.56 -8.58 14.98
N ALA A 321 13.83 -9.32 16.06
CA ALA A 321 14.07 -10.76 16.00
C ALA A 321 12.80 -11.56 15.63
N VAL A 322 11.63 -11.12 16.10
CA VAL A 322 10.32 -11.70 15.72
C VAL A 322 9.99 -11.39 14.26
N LEU A 323 10.49 -10.29 13.71
CA LEU A 323 10.20 -9.84 12.34
C LEU A 323 11.10 -10.52 11.29
N GLN A 324 12.36 -10.83 11.62
CA GLN A 324 13.29 -11.57 10.74
C GLN A 324 12.87 -13.02 10.45
N LEU A 325 11.93 -13.59 11.20
CA LEU A 325 11.50 -15.00 11.11
C LEU A 325 10.28 -15.26 10.18
N ARG A 326 10.06 -14.51 9.09
CA ARG A 326 8.82 -14.62 8.24
C ARG A 326 9.01 -15.49 6.98
N PRO A 327 8.12 -16.47 6.74
CA PRO A 327 7.13 -16.39 5.63
C PRO A 327 5.75 -17.06 5.93
N PRO A 328 4.68 -16.92 5.10
CA PRO A 328 4.07 -15.73 4.52
C PRO A 328 2.69 -15.45 5.19
N LEU A 329 2.66 -14.67 6.27
CA LEU A 329 1.44 -13.96 6.72
C LEU A 329 0.89 -12.97 5.64
N SER A 330 1.46 -12.94 4.43
CA SER A 330 1.03 -12.08 3.31
C SER A 330 -0.22 -12.59 2.59
N ARG A 331 -0.74 -13.78 2.94
CA ARG A 331 -1.95 -14.34 2.31
C ARG A 331 -3.21 -14.25 3.16
N ILE A 332 -3.08 -13.98 4.46
CA ILE A 332 -4.24 -13.85 5.36
C ILE A 332 -4.60 -12.37 5.46
N ARG A 333 -5.43 -11.94 4.51
CA ARG A 333 -5.90 -10.57 4.34
C ARG A 333 -6.63 -10.02 5.58
N GLU A 334 -7.23 -10.90 6.38
CA GLU A 334 -8.01 -10.55 7.58
C GLU A 334 -7.14 -10.35 8.84
N GLU A 335 -6.08 -11.15 9.03
CA GLU A 335 -5.14 -10.95 10.15
C GLU A 335 -4.26 -9.72 9.97
N LEU A 336 -3.90 -9.42 8.71
CA LEU A 336 -3.26 -8.16 8.37
C LEU A 336 -4.17 -6.97 8.69
N ALA A 337 -5.49 -7.06 8.46
CA ALA A 337 -6.43 -5.98 8.77
C ALA A 337 -6.50 -5.70 10.28
N LEU A 338 -6.59 -6.74 11.12
CA LEU A 338 -6.65 -6.58 12.58
C LEU A 338 -5.33 -6.08 13.17
N SER A 339 -4.19 -6.50 12.58
CA SER A 339 -2.88 -5.97 12.94
C SER A 339 -2.68 -4.51 12.53
N ARG A 340 -3.30 -4.09 11.41
CA ARG A 340 -3.23 -2.70 10.93
C ARG A 340 -3.99 -1.78 11.87
N GLU A 341 -5.21 -2.14 12.25
CA GLU A 341 -6.04 -1.33 13.17
C GLU A 341 -5.33 -1.10 14.52
N LYS A 342 -4.77 -2.16 15.12
CA LYS A 342 -3.99 -2.02 16.36
C LYS A 342 -2.69 -1.23 16.19
N LEU A 343 -2.00 -1.38 15.05
CA LEU A 343 -0.77 -0.63 14.77
C LEU A 343 -1.04 0.86 14.51
N GLU A 344 -2.19 1.17 13.91
CA GLU A 344 -2.69 2.54 13.74
C GLU A 344 -3.03 3.17 15.08
N GLU A 345 -3.65 2.43 15.99
CA GLU A 345 -3.97 2.86 17.35
C GLU A 345 -2.69 3.09 18.19
N ASP A 346 -1.72 2.16 18.13
CA ASP A 346 -0.42 2.30 18.79
C ASP A 346 0.37 3.50 18.25
N PHE A 347 0.32 3.74 16.93
CA PHE A 347 0.95 4.91 16.32
C PHE A 347 0.30 6.21 16.77
N LYS A 348 -1.03 6.25 16.80
CA LYS A 348 -1.79 7.41 17.25
C LYS A 348 -1.49 7.72 18.72
N HIS A 349 -1.45 6.70 19.57
CA HIS A 349 -1.08 6.85 20.97
C HIS A 349 0.36 7.32 21.14
N ALA A 350 1.34 6.71 20.46
CA ALA A 350 2.74 7.13 20.53
C ALA A 350 2.95 8.57 20.01
N GLY A 351 2.23 8.95 18.96
CA GLY A 351 2.24 10.32 18.42
C GLY A 351 1.66 11.34 19.40
N LEU A 352 0.48 11.06 19.95
CA LEU A 352 -0.18 11.93 20.93
C LEU A 352 0.59 12.02 22.26
N ASP A 353 1.21 10.93 22.69
CA ASP A 353 2.02 10.88 23.93
C ASP A 353 3.32 11.68 23.79
N ALA A 354 4.02 11.56 22.65
CA ALA A 354 5.19 12.37 22.36
C ALA A 354 4.85 13.87 22.24
N VAL A 355 3.71 14.19 21.63
CA VAL A 355 3.20 15.55 21.50
C VAL A 355 2.80 16.13 22.86
N SER A 356 2.06 15.39 23.69
CA SER A 356 1.60 15.84 25.00
C SER A 356 2.73 15.98 26.02
N THR A 357 3.71 15.08 25.97
CA THR A 357 4.93 15.16 26.80
C THR A 357 5.75 16.43 26.49
N LEU A 358 5.72 16.90 25.24
CA LEU A 358 6.42 18.13 24.84
C LEU A 358 5.61 19.39 25.18
N VAL A 359 4.28 19.33 25.14
CA VAL A 359 3.41 20.48 25.44
C VAL A 359 3.36 20.83 26.94
N GLY A 360 3.62 19.87 27.84
CA GLY A 360 3.68 20.10 29.30
C GLY A 360 2.34 20.51 29.94
N GLU A 361 2.20 20.27 31.26
CA GLU A 361 1.00 20.67 32.04
C GLU A 361 0.92 22.19 32.30
N ASP A 362 2.04 22.91 32.18
CA ASP A 362 2.09 24.36 32.15
C ASP A 362 1.97 24.81 30.69
N GLY A 363 0.89 25.50 30.31
CA GLY A 363 0.60 25.96 28.94
C GLY A 363 1.60 26.96 28.31
N GLY A 364 2.90 26.80 28.55
CA GLY A 364 3.99 27.42 27.81
C GLY A 364 4.21 26.67 26.50
N ALA A 365 4.31 27.42 25.39
CA ALA A 365 4.59 26.84 24.09
C ALA A 365 5.90 26.03 24.14
N PRO A 366 5.91 24.72 23.75
CA PRO A 366 7.14 23.94 23.63
C PRO A 366 8.17 24.65 22.77
N ASP A 367 9.45 24.35 23.01
CA ASP A 367 10.49 24.77 22.07
C ASP A 367 10.18 24.14 20.70
N LEU A 368 9.92 25.01 19.73
CA LEU A 368 9.29 24.69 18.45
C LEU A 368 10.10 23.66 17.64
N GLN A 369 11.39 23.62 17.91
CA GLN A 369 12.37 22.75 17.27
C GLN A 369 12.27 21.30 17.81
N ASP A 370 12.09 21.12 19.11
CA ASP A 370 11.94 19.79 19.73
C ASP A 370 10.64 19.11 19.30
N TYR A 371 9.58 19.90 19.11
CA TYR A 371 8.29 19.42 18.59
C TYR A 371 8.39 18.88 17.16
N VAL A 372 9.01 19.65 16.27
CA VAL A 372 9.20 19.26 14.87
C VAL A 372 10.16 18.06 14.79
N ASP A 373 11.25 18.06 15.57
CA ASP A 373 12.21 16.95 15.61
C ASP A 373 11.61 15.65 16.16
N ALA A 374 10.71 15.72 17.14
CA ALA A 374 10.02 14.55 17.67
C ALA A 374 9.07 13.93 16.64
N LEU A 375 8.27 14.75 15.94
CA LEU A 375 7.40 14.28 14.86
C LEU A 375 8.20 13.63 13.73
N LEU A 376 9.36 14.19 13.38
CA LEU A 376 10.23 13.64 12.34
C LEU A 376 10.89 12.32 12.75
N LYS A 377 11.34 12.20 14.00
CA LYS A 377 11.89 10.94 14.53
C LYS A 377 10.86 9.83 14.52
N ILE A 378 9.64 10.14 14.96
CA ILE A 378 8.52 9.20 14.95
C ILE A 378 8.25 8.77 13.51
N ARG A 379 8.13 9.72 12.57
CA ARG A 379 7.90 9.40 11.16
C ARG A 379 8.99 8.53 10.55
N ALA A 380 10.27 8.86 10.77
CA ALA A 380 11.39 8.08 10.25
C ALA A 380 11.37 6.64 10.78
N LYS A 381 11.10 6.47 12.08
CA LYS A 381 11.02 5.17 12.74
C LYS A 381 9.89 4.30 12.17
N TYR A 382 8.68 4.86 12.00
CA TYR A 382 7.54 4.12 11.47
C TYR A 382 7.61 3.91 9.96
N SER A 383 8.15 4.85 9.19
CA SER A 383 8.37 4.66 7.75
C SER A 383 9.41 3.56 7.48
N ALA A 384 10.50 3.52 8.25
CA ALA A 384 11.46 2.43 8.21
C ALA A 384 10.82 1.08 8.61
N PHE A 385 9.95 1.10 9.62
CA PHE A 385 9.19 -0.08 10.05
C PHE A 385 8.29 -0.62 8.93
N VAL A 386 7.51 0.23 8.24
CA VAL A 386 6.62 -0.19 7.15
C VAL A 386 7.41 -0.67 5.93
N ALA A 387 8.51 0.00 5.60
CA ALA A 387 9.38 -0.39 4.49
C ALA A 387 10.01 -1.77 4.70
N GLN A 388 10.53 -2.05 5.90
CA GLN A 388 11.16 -3.33 6.21
C GLN A 388 10.16 -4.47 6.42
N ASN A 389 9.03 -4.22 7.10
CA ASN A 389 8.16 -5.29 7.60
C ASN A 389 6.93 -5.58 6.72
N LEU A 390 6.47 -4.58 5.96
CA LEU A 390 5.25 -4.66 5.14
C LEU A 390 5.54 -4.58 3.63
N LYS A 391 6.83 -4.63 3.22
CA LYS A 391 7.25 -4.41 1.82
C LYS A 391 6.66 -3.13 1.21
N GLY A 392 6.46 -2.09 2.02
CA GLY A 392 5.86 -0.84 1.56
C GLY A 392 4.39 -0.96 1.17
N ASP A 393 3.60 -1.74 1.91
CA ASP A 393 2.15 -1.85 1.71
C ASP A 393 1.49 -0.45 1.60
N PRO A 394 0.95 -0.10 0.42
CA PRO A 394 0.45 1.25 0.16
C PRO A 394 -0.75 1.59 1.05
N GLU A 395 -1.54 0.60 1.48
CA GLU A 395 -2.74 0.82 2.28
C GLU A 395 -2.40 1.26 3.70
N CYS A 396 -1.35 0.66 4.29
CA CYS A 396 -0.83 1.03 5.61
C CYS A 396 -0.08 2.38 5.59
N MET A 397 0.58 2.70 4.48
CA MET A 397 1.15 4.03 4.27
C MET A 397 0.05 5.11 4.15
N ILE A 398 -1.07 4.82 3.49
CA ILE A 398 -2.20 5.75 3.37
C ILE A 398 -2.83 6.03 4.74
N SER A 399 -3.09 4.98 5.55
CA SER A 399 -3.66 5.17 6.89
C SER A 399 -2.71 5.87 7.84
N PHE A 400 -1.41 5.52 7.80
CA PHE A 400 -0.37 6.25 8.52
C PHE A 400 -0.31 7.73 8.14
N ASN A 401 -0.36 8.04 6.85
CA ASN A 401 -0.37 9.42 6.34
C ASN A 401 -1.60 10.20 6.84
N LYS A 402 -2.76 9.53 6.93
CA LYS A 402 -3.98 10.11 7.50
C LYS A 402 -3.83 10.40 9.00
N ILE A 403 -3.28 9.46 9.77
CA ILE A 403 -3.06 9.64 11.21
C ILE A 403 -2.00 10.73 11.48
N CYS A 404 -0.98 10.85 10.63
CA CYS A 404 -0.06 11.98 10.69
C CYS A 404 -0.79 13.32 10.47
N GLY A 405 -1.76 13.38 9.55
CA GLY A 405 -2.64 14.54 9.37
C GLY A 405 -3.44 14.89 10.64
N ASP A 406 -4.01 13.87 11.30
CA ASP A 406 -4.73 14.04 12.56
C ASP A 406 -3.81 14.54 13.70
N ILE A 407 -2.54 14.15 13.72
CA ILE A 407 -1.54 14.59 14.71
C ILE A 407 -1.01 16.00 14.37
N THR A 408 -0.87 16.34 13.08
CA THR A 408 -0.41 17.67 12.62
C THR A 408 -1.51 18.73 12.61
N SER A 409 -2.73 18.40 13.06
CA SER A 409 -3.78 19.38 13.37
C SER A 409 -3.33 20.42 14.42
N ILE A 410 -2.17 20.19 15.05
CA ILE A 410 -1.46 21.14 15.90
C ILE A 410 -0.79 22.22 15.03
N SER A 411 -1.61 23.21 14.70
CA SER A 411 -1.36 24.57 14.23
C SER A 411 -0.33 24.74 13.08
N PRO A 412 -0.80 24.86 11.82
CA PRO A 412 -0.02 25.34 10.67
C PRO A 412 0.81 26.61 10.96
N GLU A 413 0.41 27.41 11.94
CA GLU A 413 1.13 28.57 12.44
C GLU A 413 2.51 28.22 13.01
N LEU A 414 2.63 27.10 13.73
CA LEU A 414 3.88 26.65 14.34
C LEU A 414 4.87 26.25 13.24
N LEU A 415 4.41 25.56 12.21
CA LEU A 415 5.23 25.25 11.05
C LEU A 415 5.72 26.53 10.35
N VAL A 416 4.83 27.51 10.14
CA VAL A 416 5.20 28.81 9.57
C VAL A 416 6.19 29.58 10.45
N LYS A 417 6.04 29.54 11.78
CA LYS A 417 7.01 30.15 12.72
C LYS A 417 8.38 29.50 12.59
N HIS A 418 8.43 28.18 12.48
CA HIS A 418 9.67 27.44 12.31
C HIS A 418 10.35 27.80 10.98
N THR A 419 9.61 27.81 9.88
CA THR A 419 10.13 28.23 8.57
C THR A 419 10.62 29.68 8.58
N ASP A 420 9.90 30.58 9.27
CA ASP A 420 10.32 31.98 9.44
C ASP A 420 11.59 32.13 10.28
N LEU A 421 11.81 31.26 11.27
CA LEU A 421 13.07 31.22 12.04
C LEU A 421 14.24 30.74 11.19
N LEU A 422 14.05 29.71 10.37
CA LEU A 422 15.08 29.18 9.46
C LEU A 422 15.53 30.24 8.45
N LEU A 423 14.57 30.98 7.86
CA LEU A 423 14.81 31.93 6.77
C LEU A 423 15.25 33.35 7.23
N ARG A 424 15.50 33.61 8.52
CA ARG A 424 15.93 34.92 9.03
C ARG A 424 17.46 35.05 9.18
N LYS A 425 18.05 36.20 8.81
CA LYS A 425 19.51 36.50 8.89
C LYS A 425 20.20 36.17 10.25
N ASN A 426 19.45 36.09 11.35
CA ASN A 426 19.98 35.79 12.67
C ASN A 426 20.03 34.28 13.02
N SER A 427 19.63 33.37 12.13
CA SER A 427 19.73 31.92 12.30
C SER A 427 21.19 31.44 12.11
N LYS A 428 22.08 31.86 13.03
CA LYS A 428 23.53 31.61 12.99
C LYS A 428 23.99 30.13 13.00
N LYS A 429 23.13 29.14 12.73
CA LYS A 429 23.40 27.72 12.98
C LYS A 429 23.34 26.78 11.76
N VAL A 430 22.92 27.23 10.57
CA VAL A 430 22.63 26.29 9.47
C VAL A 430 23.44 26.68 8.23
N LYS A 431 24.22 25.75 7.67
CA LYS A 431 24.87 25.94 6.36
C LYS A 431 23.79 25.93 5.26
N GLU A 432 24.05 26.53 4.10
CA GLU A 432 23.07 26.57 3.00
C GLU A 432 22.54 25.17 2.59
N GLN A 433 23.41 24.16 2.58
CA GLN A 433 23.01 22.77 2.27
C GLN A 433 22.13 22.16 3.36
N ASP A 434 22.44 22.40 4.63
CA ASP A 434 21.64 21.94 5.77
C ASP A 434 20.27 22.68 5.83
N LEU A 435 20.20 23.89 5.26
CA LEU A 435 18.98 24.68 5.18
C LEU A 435 18.00 24.09 4.16
N ASP A 436 18.47 23.71 2.98
CA ASP A 436 17.62 23.08 1.97
C ASP A 436 17.04 21.74 2.44
N ASP A 437 17.84 20.93 3.13
CA ASP A 437 17.40 19.67 3.75
C ASP A 437 16.32 19.95 4.82
N ALA A 438 16.51 20.98 5.65
CA ALA A 438 15.51 21.39 6.65
C ALA A 438 14.21 21.92 6.00
N LEU A 439 14.30 22.61 4.86
CA LEU A 439 13.13 23.06 4.10
C LEU A 439 12.40 21.87 3.44
N ASP A 440 13.12 20.86 2.94
CA ASP A 440 12.50 19.63 2.42
C ASP A 440 11.73 18.90 3.51
N ILE A 441 12.30 18.80 4.71
CA ILE A 441 11.65 18.27 5.89
C ILE A 441 10.33 19.02 6.21
N VAL A 442 10.36 20.35 6.20
CA VAL A 442 9.17 21.20 6.39
C VAL A 442 8.12 20.91 5.31
N MET A 443 8.53 20.76 4.06
CA MET A 443 7.63 20.46 2.94
C MET A 443 6.97 19.09 3.07
N VAL A 444 7.66 18.14 3.69
CA VAL A 444 7.05 16.84 3.95
C VAL A 444 5.95 16.95 5.00
N ILE A 445 6.16 17.70 6.10
CA ILE A 445 5.11 17.96 7.09
C ILE A 445 3.95 18.74 6.45
N PHE A 446 4.27 19.72 5.59
CA PHE A 446 3.28 20.50 4.85
C PHE A 446 2.35 19.64 3.98
N ASN A 447 2.86 18.56 3.38
CA ASN A 447 2.02 17.66 2.57
C ASN A 447 0.94 16.93 3.39
N TYR A 448 1.12 16.80 4.71
CA TYR A 448 0.16 16.21 5.62
C TYR A 448 -0.82 17.21 6.23
N LEU A 449 -0.62 18.51 6.01
CA LEU A 449 -1.55 19.52 6.50
C LEU A 449 -2.85 19.47 5.70
N GLU A 450 -3.98 19.41 6.40
CA GLU A 450 -5.31 19.52 5.79
C GLU A 450 -5.62 20.97 5.39
N ASP A 451 -5.34 21.93 6.27
CA ASP A 451 -5.62 23.36 6.09
C ASP A 451 -4.40 24.14 5.55
N LYS A 452 -4.06 23.92 4.27
CA LYS A 452 -2.91 24.58 3.63
C LYS A 452 -3.13 26.06 3.38
N ASP A 453 -4.37 26.51 3.20
CA ASP A 453 -4.71 27.93 3.06
C ASP A 453 -4.41 28.76 4.32
N ILE A 454 -4.57 28.18 5.51
CA ILE A 454 -4.14 28.79 6.78
C ILE A 454 -2.62 28.98 6.77
N PHE A 455 -1.87 27.96 6.34
CA PHE A 455 -0.42 28.06 6.16
C PHE A 455 -0.07 29.18 5.16
N GLU A 456 -0.73 29.23 3.99
CA GLU A 456 -0.51 30.27 2.97
C GLU A 456 -0.62 31.67 3.56
N ARG A 457 -1.68 31.93 4.34
CA ARG A 457 -1.97 33.26 4.88
C ARG A 457 -0.93 33.68 5.92
N PHE A 458 -0.61 32.81 6.87
CA PHE A 458 0.43 33.08 7.86
C PHE A 458 1.80 33.23 7.20
N TYR A 459 2.12 32.38 6.22
CA TYR A 459 3.39 32.44 5.49
C TYR A 459 3.52 33.75 4.70
N THR A 460 2.47 34.15 3.98
CA THR A 460 2.42 35.41 3.22
C THR A 460 2.61 36.61 4.14
N SER A 461 1.96 36.63 5.30
CA SER A 461 2.14 37.69 6.30
C SER A 461 3.59 37.77 6.78
N ARG A 462 4.21 36.63 7.14
CA ARG A 462 5.60 36.62 7.59
C ARG A 462 6.60 36.96 6.49
N LEU A 463 6.40 36.42 5.29
CA LEU A 463 7.22 36.75 4.12
C LEU A 463 7.17 38.26 3.84
N SER A 464 5.98 38.86 3.86
CA SER A 464 5.83 40.31 3.61
C SER A 464 6.67 41.14 4.59
N LYS A 465 6.65 40.78 5.87
CA LYS A 465 7.47 41.40 6.91
C LYS A 465 8.95 41.15 6.64
N ARG A 466 9.38 39.92 6.34
CA ARG A 466 10.80 39.63 6.07
C ARG A 466 11.35 40.42 4.88
N LEU A 467 10.58 40.52 3.79
CA LEU A 467 10.95 41.26 2.59
C LEU A 467 11.04 42.77 2.86
N ILE A 468 10.02 43.35 3.51
CA ILE A 468 10.04 44.78 3.89
C ILE A 468 11.22 45.06 4.81
N TYR A 469 11.44 44.21 5.83
CA TYR A 469 12.48 44.37 6.84
C TYR A 469 13.89 43.99 6.38
N ASP A 470 14.05 43.51 5.14
CA ASP A 470 15.30 42.94 4.63
C ASP A 470 15.94 41.97 5.67
N ALA A 471 15.09 41.10 6.22
CA ALA A 471 15.45 40.18 7.29
C ALA A 471 15.69 38.75 6.79
N SER A 472 15.53 38.49 5.48
CA SER A 472 15.70 37.19 4.84
C SER A 472 17.18 36.80 4.71
N VAL A 473 17.52 35.52 4.90
CA VAL A 473 18.90 35.00 4.77
C VAL A 473 19.44 35.20 3.34
N SER A 474 18.68 34.75 2.34
CA SER A 474 19.01 34.89 0.91
C SER A 474 17.73 35.02 0.09
N ASP A 475 17.79 35.80 -0.99
CA ASP A 475 16.68 35.93 -1.95
C ASP A 475 16.45 34.59 -2.69
N GLU A 476 17.52 33.81 -2.92
CA GLU A 476 17.51 32.49 -3.55
C GLU A 476 16.79 31.45 -2.67
N SER A 477 17.05 31.43 -1.36
CA SER A 477 16.38 30.49 -0.44
C SER A 477 14.88 30.78 -0.31
N GLU A 478 14.48 32.05 -0.31
CA GLU A 478 13.07 32.45 -0.32
C GLU A 478 12.40 32.03 -1.65
N ALA A 479 13.08 32.24 -2.79
CA ALA A 479 12.60 31.78 -4.09
C ALA A 479 12.51 30.25 -4.18
N GLY A 480 13.48 29.53 -3.60
CA GLY A 480 13.49 28.06 -3.50
C GLY A 480 12.30 27.54 -2.70
N MET A 481 12.02 28.10 -1.51
CA MET A 481 10.86 27.73 -0.71
C MET A 481 9.53 27.99 -1.46
N VAL A 482 9.42 29.13 -2.16
CA VAL A 482 8.24 29.43 -2.99
C VAL A 482 8.11 28.46 -4.17
N SER A 483 9.22 27.97 -4.74
CA SER A 483 9.18 26.92 -5.77
C SER A 483 8.64 25.61 -5.20
N LYS A 484 9.16 25.15 -4.05
CA LYS A 484 8.70 23.92 -3.37
C LYS A 484 7.21 23.97 -3.02
N LEU A 485 6.71 25.11 -2.52
CA LEU A 485 5.27 25.30 -2.28
C LEU A 485 4.45 25.25 -3.58
N GLY A 486 5.00 25.75 -4.68
CA GLY A 486 4.35 25.74 -6.00
C GLY A 486 4.30 24.34 -6.63
N GLU A 487 5.29 23.50 -6.37
CA GLU A 487 5.28 22.08 -6.79
C GLU A 487 4.23 21.28 -6.03
N ALA A 488 4.05 21.54 -4.73
CA ALA A 488 3.09 20.82 -3.89
C ALA A 488 1.62 21.23 -4.11
N CYS A 489 1.34 22.52 -4.30
CA CYS A 489 -0.03 23.08 -4.36
C CYS A 489 -0.40 23.73 -5.71
N GLY A 490 0.52 23.70 -6.68
CA GLY A 490 0.34 24.31 -7.98
C GLY A 490 0.68 25.81 -8.05
N PRO A 491 0.68 26.39 -9.25
CA PRO A 491 1.11 27.77 -9.47
C PRO A 491 0.14 28.81 -8.89
N GLU A 492 -1.18 28.55 -8.90
CA GLU A 492 -2.19 29.47 -8.36
C GLU A 492 -2.01 29.78 -6.87
N TYR A 493 -1.47 28.82 -6.10
CA TYR A 493 -1.19 28.95 -4.68
C TYR A 493 -0.01 29.90 -4.40
N THR A 494 0.95 29.98 -5.32
CA THR A 494 2.20 30.75 -5.12
C THR A 494 2.25 32.06 -5.89
N THR A 495 1.24 32.37 -6.71
CA THR A 495 1.19 33.60 -7.53
C THR A 495 1.45 34.86 -6.71
N LYS A 496 0.81 35.01 -5.54
CA LYS A 496 0.99 36.19 -4.67
C LYS A 496 2.44 36.28 -4.17
N LEU A 497 2.98 35.17 -3.65
CA LEU A 497 4.36 35.10 -3.13
C LEU A 497 5.40 35.42 -4.21
N ARG A 498 5.23 34.88 -5.42
CA ARG A 498 6.10 35.17 -6.58
C ARG A 498 6.01 36.62 -7.01
N GLN A 499 4.80 37.19 -7.01
CA GLN A 499 4.61 38.61 -7.30
C GLN A 499 5.32 39.49 -6.27
N MET A 500 5.25 39.15 -4.97
CA MET A 500 5.96 39.89 -3.92
C MET A 500 7.48 39.91 -4.14
N LEU A 501 8.09 38.78 -4.50
CA LEU A 501 9.52 38.72 -4.83
C LEU A 501 9.88 39.55 -6.07
N THR A 502 8.99 39.56 -7.07
CA THR A 502 9.17 40.35 -8.29
C THR A 502 9.04 41.85 -8.01
N ASP A 503 8.06 42.24 -7.20
CA ASP A 503 7.85 43.63 -6.77
C ASP A 503 9.09 44.18 -6.03
N MET A 504 9.74 43.37 -5.20
CA MET A 504 11.00 43.77 -4.53
C MET A 504 12.11 44.12 -5.52
N LYS A 505 12.28 43.31 -6.57
CA LYS A 505 13.30 43.57 -7.60
C LYS A 505 12.97 44.83 -8.40
N LEU A 506 11.74 44.93 -8.90
CA LEU A 506 11.27 46.10 -9.64
C LEU A 506 11.37 47.39 -8.82
N SER A 507 11.11 47.32 -7.51
CA SER A 507 11.20 48.49 -6.65
C SER A 507 12.63 48.91 -6.34
N LYS A 508 13.59 47.97 -6.25
CA LYS A 508 15.02 48.30 -6.17
C LYS A 508 15.46 49.04 -7.43
N ASP A 509 15.13 48.51 -8.60
CA ASP A 509 15.45 49.14 -9.89
C ASP A 509 14.84 50.55 -10.02
N LEU A 510 13.58 50.73 -9.60
CA LEU A 510 12.90 52.02 -9.61
C LEU A 510 13.58 53.04 -8.67
N THR A 511 14.01 52.59 -7.49
CA THR A 511 14.72 53.42 -6.51
C THR A 511 16.08 53.87 -7.04
N ASP A 512 16.81 52.96 -7.68
CA ASP A 512 18.13 53.26 -8.24
C ASP A 512 18.04 54.24 -9.40
N GLN A 513 17.03 54.08 -10.27
CA GLN A 513 16.75 55.04 -11.34
C GLN A 513 16.39 56.42 -10.79
N PHE A 514 15.51 56.49 -9.78
CA PHE A 514 15.13 57.74 -9.16
C PHE A 514 16.32 58.45 -8.49
N ASN A 515 17.16 57.71 -7.77
CA ASN A 515 18.34 58.26 -7.12
C ASN A 515 19.39 58.74 -8.13
N LEU A 516 19.47 58.14 -9.32
CA LEU A 516 20.36 58.59 -10.40
C LEU A 516 19.88 59.93 -11.00
N GLU A 517 18.58 60.04 -11.28
CA GLU A 517 17.96 61.29 -11.78
C GLU A 517 18.04 62.41 -10.74
N ARG A 518 17.80 62.09 -9.46
CA ARG A 518 17.89 63.06 -8.35
C ARG A 518 19.29 63.65 -8.16
N LYS A 519 20.34 62.84 -8.35
CA LYS A 519 21.75 63.27 -8.24
C LYS A 519 22.17 64.24 -9.35
N GLN A 520 21.43 64.28 -10.47
CA GLN A 520 21.69 65.22 -11.56
C GLN A 520 21.09 66.61 -11.28
N ASP A 521 19.95 66.66 -10.58
CA ASP A 521 19.16 67.90 -10.38
C ASP A 521 19.35 68.57 -9.00
N SER A 522 19.86 67.88 -7.97
CA SER A 522 19.93 68.46 -6.62
C SER A 522 21.06 67.91 -5.73
N ASP A 523 21.73 68.79 -4.98
CA ASP A 523 22.74 68.48 -3.95
C ASP A 523 22.06 68.32 -2.57
N THR A 524 21.03 67.47 -2.48
CA THR A 524 20.41 67.15 -1.18
C THR A 524 21.10 65.96 -0.53
N ASP A 525 21.67 66.16 0.67
CA ASP A 525 22.37 65.15 1.49
C ASP A 525 21.43 64.08 2.12
N MET A 526 20.19 63.94 1.64
CA MET A 526 19.21 62.99 2.17
C MET A 526 19.17 61.71 1.34
N SER A 527 19.59 60.59 1.94
CA SER A 527 19.42 59.26 1.33
C SER A 527 17.94 58.85 1.31
N PHE A 528 17.43 58.50 0.13
CA PHE A 528 16.04 58.08 -0.06
C PHE A 528 15.98 56.68 -0.68
N SER A 529 15.10 55.84 -0.13
CA SER A 529 14.81 54.51 -0.66
C SER A 529 13.32 54.24 -0.53
N VAL A 530 12.70 53.67 -1.57
CA VAL A 530 11.26 53.49 -1.64
C VAL A 530 10.90 52.08 -2.09
N MET A 531 9.84 51.55 -1.49
CA MET A 531 9.27 50.26 -1.84
C MET A 531 7.87 50.44 -2.45
N VAL A 532 7.74 50.25 -3.76
CA VAL A 532 6.47 50.33 -4.49
C VAL A 532 5.92 48.91 -4.67
N LEU A 533 4.79 48.63 -4.01
CA LEU A 533 4.23 47.28 -3.86
C LEU A 533 2.83 47.20 -4.49
N GLY A 534 2.49 46.05 -5.09
CA GLY A 534 1.16 45.84 -5.65
C GLY A 534 0.10 45.54 -4.57
N THR A 535 -0.94 46.36 -4.46
CA THR A 535 -1.98 46.22 -3.41
C THR A 535 -2.65 44.84 -3.38
N ASN A 536 -2.76 44.14 -4.51
CA ASN A 536 -3.47 42.86 -4.60
C ASN A 536 -2.68 41.65 -4.06
N SER A 537 -1.35 41.76 -3.97
CA SER A 537 -0.47 40.64 -3.63
C SER A 537 0.06 40.70 -2.20
N TRP A 538 0.02 41.89 -1.58
CA TRP A 538 0.61 42.15 -0.27
C TRP A 538 -0.49 42.27 0.80
N PRO A 539 -0.37 41.58 1.94
CA PRO A 539 -1.33 41.67 3.04
C PRO A 539 -1.04 42.92 3.92
N LEU A 540 -1.04 44.09 3.28
CA LEU A 540 -0.71 45.36 3.93
C LEU A 540 -1.93 46.26 3.90
N ASP A 541 -2.61 46.37 5.04
CA ASP A 541 -3.76 47.25 5.14
C ASP A 541 -3.32 48.70 5.32
N PRO A 542 -3.85 49.65 4.52
CA PRO A 542 -3.60 51.05 4.74
C PRO A 542 -4.18 51.47 6.09
N PRO A 543 -3.41 52.19 6.94
CA PRO A 543 -3.94 52.76 8.16
C PRO A 543 -5.17 53.63 7.85
N SER A 544 -6.23 53.52 8.65
CA SER A 544 -7.43 54.37 8.51
C SER A 544 -7.18 55.81 8.97
N ASP A 545 -6.02 56.07 9.57
CA ASP A 545 -5.69 57.31 10.27
C ASP A 545 -4.96 58.32 9.37
N GLY A 546 -5.16 59.61 9.67
CA GLY A 546 -4.39 60.68 9.05
C GLY A 546 -2.94 60.72 9.58
N PHE A 547 -1.97 60.98 8.71
CA PHE A 547 -0.59 61.24 9.10
C PHE A 547 -0.15 62.57 8.52
N THR A 548 0.20 63.53 9.40
CA THR A 548 0.78 64.80 8.96
C THR A 548 2.24 64.57 8.58
N ILE A 549 2.57 64.75 7.30
CA ILE A 549 3.93 64.58 6.79
C ILE A 549 4.83 65.73 7.33
N PRO A 550 5.94 65.43 8.01
CA PRO A 550 6.87 66.47 8.47
C PRO A 550 7.46 67.31 7.32
N ARG A 551 7.67 68.61 7.58
CA ARG A 551 8.14 69.58 6.58
C ARG A 551 9.46 69.18 5.92
N ASP A 552 10.36 68.55 6.68
CA ASP A 552 11.70 68.19 6.20
C ASP A 552 11.67 67.08 5.13
N ILE A 553 10.68 66.18 5.17
CA ILE A 553 10.57 65.07 4.22
C ILE A 553 9.63 65.38 3.05
N TYR A 554 8.78 66.40 3.19
CA TYR A 554 7.76 66.76 2.21
C TYR A 554 8.31 67.04 0.79
N PRO A 555 9.44 67.75 0.60
CA PRO A 555 9.99 67.99 -0.74
C PRO A 555 10.39 66.70 -1.46
N THR A 556 11.00 65.76 -0.74
CA THR A 556 11.38 64.45 -1.29
C THR A 556 10.15 63.62 -1.64
N TYR A 557 9.12 63.67 -0.79
CA TYR A 557 7.83 63.02 -1.03
C TYR A 557 7.17 63.53 -2.33
N ASP A 558 7.08 64.85 -2.49
CA ASP A 558 6.43 65.47 -3.66
C ASP A 558 7.20 65.20 -4.96
N LEU A 559 8.54 65.31 -4.92
CA LEU A 559 9.42 64.99 -6.04
C LEU A 559 9.20 63.54 -6.53
N PHE A 560 9.18 62.57 -5.61
CA PHE A 560 8.95 61.18 -5.97
C PHE A 560 7.54 60.94 -6.51
N GLN A 561 6.53 61.61 -5.94
CA GLN A 561 5.16 61.48 -6.40
C GLN A 561 5.00 61.96 -7.85
N GLN A 562 5.60 63.09 -8.20
CA GLN A 562 5.60 63.62 -9.56
C GLN A 562 6.36 62.71 -10.54
N TYR A 563 7.55 62.25 -10.14
CA TYR A 563 8.35 61.29 -10.90
C TYR A 563 7.57 60.00 -11.21
N TYR A 564 6.90 59.43 -10.21
CA TYR A 564 6.13 58.19 -10.40
C TYR A 564 4.91 58.39 -11.31
N GLN A 565 4.19 59.51 -11.14
CA GLN A 565 3.04 59.85 -12.00
C GLN A 565 3.46 60.09 -13.46
N ALA A 566 4.63 60.68 -13.69
CA ALA A 566 5.17 60.89 -15.03
C ALA A 566 5.54 59.56 -15.72
N LYS A 567 6.15 58.61 -15.00
CA LYS A 567 6.52 57.29 -15.56
C LYS A 567 5.34 56.31 -15.67
N HIS A 568 4.33 56.43 -14.80
CA HIS A 568 3.21 55.51 -14.74
C HIS A 568 1.86 56.24 -14.73
N SER A 569 1.33 56.50 -15.92
CA SER A 569 -0.03 57.04 -16.07
C SER A 569 -1.10 56.04 -15.62
N GLY A 570 -2.10 56.53 -14.89
CA GLY A 570 -3.24 55.72 -14.41
C GLY A 570 -3.01 54.93 -13.11
N ARG A 571 -1.85 55.08 -12.44
CA ARG A 571 -1.59 54.49 -11.13
C ARG A 571 -1.66 55.54 -10.02
N LYS A 572 -2.18 55.15 -8.85
CA LYS A 572 -2.22 55.99 -7.64
C LYS A 572 -1.40 55.34 -6.54
N LEU A 573 -0.51 56.11 -5.92
CA LEU A 573 0.27 55.65 -4.77
C LEU A 573 -0.51 55.87 -3.47
N THR A 574 -0.44 54.88 -2.58
CA THR A 574 -0.91 54.96 -1.19
C THR A 574 0.29 54.69 -0.29
N TRP A 575 0.62 55.63 0.59
CA TRP A 575 1.81 55.56 1.43
C TRP A 575 1.53 54.85 2.75
N LEU A 576 2.36 53.86 3.09
CA LEU A 576 2.26 53.07 4.30
C LEU A 576 3.34 53.48 5.31
N TRP A 577 3.05 54.51 6.10
CA TRP A 577 4.00 55.11 7.05
C TRP A 577 4.35 54.19 8.24
N ASN A 578 3.46 53.27 8.59
CA ASN A 578 3.65 52.28 9.65
C ASN A 578 4.80 51.29 9.37
N TYR A 579 5.11 51.01 8.09
CA TYR A 579 6.20 50.10 7.69
C TYR A 579 7.51 50.82 7.34
N SER A 580 7.50 52.15 7.34
CA SER A 580 8.62 52.99 6.94
C SER A 580 9.67 53.13 8.06
N ARG A 581 10.94 53.28 7.67
CA ARG A 581 12.07 53.47 8.60
C ARG A 581 12.85 54.72 8.24
N ASN A 582 13.34 55.40 9.26
CA ASN A 582 14.11 56.61 9.12
C ASN A 582 15.33 56.56 10.03
N GLU A 583 16.41 57.19 9.59
CA GLU A 583 17.62 57.39 10.39
C GLU A 583 17.73 58.87 10.73
N LEU A 584 17.65 59.18 12.02
CA LEU A 584 17.79 60.55 12.51
C LEU A 584 19.13 60.72 13.21
N ARG A 585 19.81 61.83 12.88
CA ARG A 585 21.08 62.20 13.53
C ARG A 585 20.83 63.24 14.60
N THR A 586 21.26 62.97 15.83
CA THR A 586 21.18 63.95 16.92
C THR A 586 22.26 65.01 16.76
N ASN A 587 21.87 66.29 16.77
CA ASN A 587 22.80 67.42 16.65
C ASN A 587 22.97 68.23 17.96
N TYR A 588 22.11 68.00 18.96
CA TYR A 588 22.11 68.74 20.23
C TYR A 588 23.04 68.15 21.32
N LEU A 589 23.68 67.01 21.05
CA LEU A 589 24.56 66.29 21.98
C LEU A 589 26.03 66.39 21.53
N ASP A 590 26.97 66.38 22.48
CA ASP A 590 28.42 66.35 22.21
C ASP A 590 28.82 65.17 21.30
N GLN A 591 28.20 64.00 21.52
CA GLN A 591 28.35 62.82 20.68
C GLN A 591 27.14 62.67 19.76
N LYS A 592 27.39 62.58 18.45
CA LYS A 592 26.34 62.43 17.45
C LYS A 592 25.86 60.97 17.40
N TYR A 593 24.66 60.72 17.89
CA TYR A 593 23.98 59.42 17.82
C TYR A 593 23.12 59.33 16.55
N ILE A 594 22.95 58.10 16.05
CA ILE A 594 22.04 57.78 14.94
C ILE A 594 20.87 56.96 15.50
N LEU A 595 19.67 57.51 15.42
CA LEU A 595 18.43 56.91 15.90
C LEU A 595 17.71 56.25 14.71
N MET A 596 17.55 54.93 14.75
CA MET A 596 16.70 54.20 13.81
C MET A 596 15.27 54.25 14.33
N THR A 597 14.39 54.95 13.62
CA THR A 597 13.02 55.24 14.05
C THR A 597 11.99 54.80 13.02
N SER A 598 10.77 54.51 13.45
CA SER A 598 9.62 54.43 12.54
C SER A 598 9.21 55.85 12.08
N SER A 599 8.39 55.98 11.03
CA SER A 599 7.92 57.31 10.59
C SER A 599 7.06 58.02 11.64
N PHE A 600 6.31 57.28 12.45
CA PHE A 600 5.57 57.85 13.57
C PHE A 600 6.49 58.37 14.68
N GLN A 601 7.56 57.63 15.00
CA GLN A 601 8.59 58.07 15.94
C GLN A 601 9.32 59.31 15.42
N MET A 602 9.67 59.34 14.13
CA MET A 602 10.31 60.48 13.49
C MET A 602 9.43 61.73 13.55
N ALA A 603 8.14 61.62 13.21
CA ALA A 603 7.22 62.75 13.24
C ALA A 603 7.16 63.40 14.65
N ILE A 604 7.22 62.58 15.71
CA ILE A 604 7.29 63.08 17.08
C ILE A 604 8.63 63.76 17.36
N LEU A 605 9.76 63.11 17.04
CA LEU A 605 11.09 63.64 17.35
C LEU A 605 11.44 64.91 16.58
N VAL A 606 10.97 65.06 15.35
CA VAL A 606 11.19 66.27 14.53
C VAL A 606 10.50 67.49 15.13
N MET A 607 9.37 67.33 15.83
CA MET A 607 8.71 68.46 16.52
C MET A 607 9.58 69.06 17.63
N TYR A 608 10.43 68.25 18.26
CA TYR A 608 11.36 68.74 19.28
C TYR A 608 12.51 69.59 18.72
N ASN A 609 12.61 69.76 17.40
CA ASN A 609 13.52 70.74 16.81
C ASN A 609 13.04 72.19 17.01
N SER A 610 11.76 72.40 17.31
CA SER A 610 11.16 73.74 17.52
C SER A 610 10.61 73.96 18.94
N HIS A 611 10.44 72.89 19.72
CA HIS A 611 9.89 72.93 21.07
C HIS A 611 10.67 71.98 21.99
N ASP A 612 11.06 72.43 23.17
CA ASP A 612 11.80 71.57 24.13
C ASP A 612 10.87 70.68 24.98
N THR A 613 9.61 71.10 25.11
CA THR A 613 8.56 70.52 25.96
C THR A 613 7.27 70.38 25.15
N LEU A 614 6.65 69.20 25.14
CA LEU A 614 5.39 68.95 24.42
C LEU A 614 4.43 68.09 25.26
N SER A 615 3.16 68.47 25.29
CA SER A 615 2.10 67.68 25.92
C SER A 615 1.56 66.58 24.99
N LEU A 616 0.98 65.53 25.55
CA LEU A 616 0.38 64.44 24.77
C LEU A 616 -0.73 64.92 23.83
N THR A 617 -1.53 65.90 24.25
CA THR A 617 -2.61 66.49 23.43
C THR A 617 -2.07 67.23 22.23
N GLU A 618 -0.99 68.01 22.41
CA GLU A 618 -0.36 68.75 21.31
C GLU A 618 0.27 67.79 20.29
N LEU A 619 0.91 66.71 20.77
CA LEU A 619 1.48 65.67 19.91
C LEU A 619 0.41 64.97 19.04
N VAL A 620 -0.76 64.66 19.62
CA VAL A 620 -1.90 64.07 18.88
C VAL A 620 -2.41 65.03 17.82
N THR A 621 -2.64 66.30 18.17
CA THR A 621 -3.15 67.30 17.22
C THR A 621 -2.17 67.60 16.10
N ALA A 622 -0.88 67.70 16.39
CA ALA A 622 0.14 68.03 15.39
C ALA A 622 0.41 66.88 14.41
N THR A 623 0.45 65.64 14.89
CA THR A 623 0.80 64.46 14.06
C THR A 623 -0.40 63.77 13.43
N SER A 624 -1.61 64.02 13.94
CA SER A 624 -2.85 63.29 13.62
C SER A 624 -2.81 61.78 13.93
N ILE A 625 -1.82 61.31 14.70
CA ILE A 625 -1.67 59.89 15.06
C ILE A 625 -2.58 59.54 16.27
N PRO A 626 -3.21 58.35 16.32
CA PRO A 626 -4.03 57.95 17.45
C PRO A 626 -3.32 57.98 18.81
N LYS A 627 -4.03 58.42 19.86
CA LYS A 627 -3.52 58.46 21.25
C LYS A 627 -2.97 57.11 21.72
N SER A 628 -3.58 55.99 21.32
CA SER A 628 -3.13 54.63 21.68
C SER A 628 -1.73 54.29 21.13
N ILE A 629 -1.42 54.72 19.90
CA ILE A 629 -0.13 54.49 19.24
C ILE A 629 0.91 55.46 19.79
N ILE A 630 0.57 56.75 19.92
CA ILE A 630 1.48 57.77 20.46
C ILE A 630 1.92 57.39 21.88
N THR A 631 1.01 56.96 22.75
CA THR A 631 1.35 56.57 24.13
C THR A 631 2.36 55.42 24.16
N GLN A 632 2.22 54.43 23.27
CA GLN A 632 3.18 53.33 23.15
C GLN A 632 4.53 53.78 22.61
N ILE A 633 4.53 54.70 21.63
CA ILE A 633 5.76 55.28 21.08
C ILE A 633 6.50 56.09 22.16
N LEU A 634 5.78 56.93 22.91
CA LEU A 634 6.35 57.74 23.99
C LEU A 634 6.91 56.86 25.10
N ALA A 635 6.23 55.77 25.47
CA ALA A 635 6.77 54.79 26.41
C ALA A 635 8.11 54.18 25.95
N ILE A 636 8.27 53.92 24.64
CA ILE A 636 9.53 53.44 24.06
C ILE A 636 10.63 54.53 24.15
N LEU A 637 10.29 55.77 23.81
CA LEU A 637 11.24 56.90 23.82
C LEU A 637 11.69 57.27 25.25
N VAL A 638 10.77 57.25 26.22
CA VAL A 638 11.08 57.46 27.65
C VAL A 638 11.93 56.32 28.19
N LYS A 639 11.60 55.07 27.87
CA LYS A 639 12.42 53.90 28.25
C LYS A 639 13.82 53.96 27.64
N ALA A 640 13.94 54.49 26.42
CA ALA A 640 15.23 54.73 25.77
C ALA A 640 15.98 55.94 26.38
N LYS A 641 15.37 56.68 27.31
CA LYS A 641 15.90 57.91 27.95
C LYS A 641 16.14 59.06 26.97
N ILE A 642 15.45 59.07 25.83
CA ILE A 642 15.53 60.17 24.85
C ILE A 642 14.57 61.29 25.25
N LEU A 643 13.40 60.93 25.76
CA LEU A 643 12.46 61.84 26.38
C LEU A 643 12.43 61.59 27.89
N VAL A 644 12.20 62.64 28.67
CA VAL A 644 11.93 62.59 30.11
C VAL A 644 10.46 62.89 30.33
N ASN A 645 9.86 62.26 31.34
CA ASN A 645 8.49 62.53 31.76
C ASN A 645 8.56 62.85 33.25
N GLU A 646 8.69 64.14 33.57
CA GLU A 646 8.73 64.65 34.95
C GLU A 646 7.32 65.00 35.45
N GLU A 647 6.44 65.46 34.56
CA GLU A 647 5.03 65.75 34.82
C GLU A 647 4.08 64.85 34.00
N PRO A 648 2.92 64.45 34.54
CA PRO A 648 2.00 63.56 33.85
C PRO A 648 1.51 64.15 32.52
N GLU A 649 1.58 63.35 31.46
CA GLU A 649 1.24 63.72 30.07
C GLU A 649 2.12 64.82 29.43
N GLN A 650 3.20 65.24 30.09
CA GLN A 650 4.22 66.13 29.53
C GLN A 650 5.52 65.36 29.23
N TYR A 651 6.14 65.68 28.10
CA TYR A 651 7.36 65.02 27.64
C TYR A 651 8.39 66.07 27.23
N ASP A 652 9.57 65.96 27.82
CA ASP A 652 10.68 66.89 27.60
C ASP A 652 11.84 66.18 26.89
N LEU A 653 12.56 66.90 26.04
CA LEU A 653 13.78 66.38 25.41
C LEU A 653 14.90 66.23 26.45
N ASN A 654 15.57 65.07 26.50
CA ASN A 654 16.67 64.85 27.44
C ASN A 654 18.00 65.43 26.92
N PRO A 655 18.56 66.52 27.51
CA PRO A 655 19.84 67.09 27.09
C PRO A 655 21.05 66.23 27.49
N ASP A 656 20.93 65.37 28.50
CA ASP A 656 22.03 64.55 29.06
C ASP A 656 22.03 63.10 28.55
N PHE A 657 21.43 62.86 27.38
CA PHE A 657 21.33 61.52 26.82
C PHE A 657 22.72 60.90 26.53
N ARG A 658 22.99 59.72 27.12
CA ARG A 658 24.21 58.93 26.85
C ARG A 658 23.87 57.45 26.61
N SER A 659 24.47 56.88 25.56
CA SER A 659 24.34 55.47 25.20
C SER A 659 25.69 54.84 24.88
N LYS A 660 25.86 53.55 25.20
CA LYS A 660 27.03 52.75 24.83
C LYS A 660 27.13 52.50 23.32
N LYS A 661 26.01 52.60 22.59
CA LYS A 661 25.94 52.38 21.14
C LYS A 661 25.68 53.70 20.43
N ILE A 662 26.48 54.00 19.40
CA ILE A 662 26.33 55.18 18.53
C ILE A 662 25.05 55.08 17.68
N ARG A 663 24.74 53.89 17.18
CA ARG A 663 23.52 53.59 16.43
C ARG A 663 22.52 52.87 17.33
N ILE A 664 21.34 53.45 17.52
CA ILE A 664 20.32 52.98 18.46
C ILE A 664 19.07 52.60 17.69
N ASN A 665 18.58 51.38 17.88
CA ASN A 665 17.33 50.94 17.25
C ASN A 665 16.13 51.16 18.18
N LEU A 666 15.30 52.14 17.82
CA LEU A 666 14.05 52.49 18.51
C LEU A 666 12.82 51.91 17.79
N ASN A 667 12.99 51.48 16.54
CA ASN A 667 11.95 50.88 15.73
C ASN A 667 11.67 49.44 16.18
N ARG A 668 11.01 49.31 17.33
CA ARG A 668 10.50 48.03 17.86
C ARG A 668 9.05 47.85 17.40
N PRO A 669 8.66 46.63 16.98
CA PRO A 669 7.29 46.37 16.58
C PRO A 669 6.35 46.62 17.76
N ILE A 670 5.34 47.44 17.51
CA ILE A 670 4.22 47.66 18.42
C ILE A 670 3.43 46.35 18.47
N LYS A 671 3.10 45.86 19.67
CA LYS A 671 2.37 44.60 19.84
C LYS A 671 0.93 44.82 19.36
N THR A 672 0.59 44.32 18.18
CA THR A 672 -0.80 44.22 17.73
C THR A 672 -1.23 42.76 17.78
N GLU A 673 -2.42 42.49 18.32
CA GLU A 673 -3.05 41.16 18.41
C GLU A 673 -3.45 40.63 17.03
N GLU A 674 -2.48 40.20 16.22
CA GLU A 674 -2.69 39.82 14.82
C GLU A 674 -3.37 38.44 14.63
N MET A 675 -3.45 37.60 15.68
CA MET A 675 -3.80 36.18 15.51
C MET A 675 -5.28 35.92 15.22
N GLY A 676 -6.18 36.63 15.90
CA GLY A 676 -7.63 36.43 15.77
C GLY A 676 -8.21 36.98 14.47
N GLU A 677 -7.62 38.05 13.92
CA GLU A 677 -8.07 38.65 12.66
C GLU A 677 -7.66 37.82 11.44
N VAL A 678 -6.48 37.18 11.48
CA VAL A 678 -6.01 36.33 10.39
C VAL A 678 -6.92 35.13 10.17
N LEU A 679 -7.36 34.44 11.23
CA LEU A 679 -8.29 33.30 11.08
C LEU A 679 -9.66 33.73 10.52
N LYS A 680 -10.22 34.85 11.00
CA LYS A 680 -11.51 35.36 10.51
C LYS A 680 -11.47 35.67 9.01
N ASN A 681 -10.38 36.28 8.55
CA ASN A 681 -10.19 36.58 7.13
C ASN A 681 -10.09 35.31 6.28
N VAL A 682 -9.45 34.24 6.78
CA VAL A 682 -9.39 32.95 6.08
C VAL A 682 -10.78 32.33 5.95
N ASP A 683 -11.59 32.36 7.01
CA ASP A 683 -12.96 31.83 6.96
C ASP A 683 -13.86 32.60 5.97
N GLU A 684 -13.64 33.90 5.80
CA GLU A 684 -14.33 34.70 4.78
C GLU A 684 -13.84 34.37 3.38
N ASP A 685 -12.52 34.27 3.17
CA ASP A 685 -11.93 33.88 1.89
C ASP A 685 -12.43 32.50 1.44
N ARG A 686 -12.49 31.51 2.36
CA ARG A 686 -13.04 30.17 2.11
C ARG A 686 -14.45 30.22 1.54
N LYS A 687 -15.33 31.09 2.05
CA LYS A 687 -16.70 31.24 1.53
C LYS A 687 -16.72 31.65 0.06
N TYR A 688 -15.87 32.60 -0.34
CA TYR A 688 -15.78 33.07 -1.72
C TYR A 688 -15.14 32.03 -2.64
N VAL A 689 -14.14 31.30 -2.15
CA VAL A 689 -13.52 30.20 -2.89
C VAL A 689 -14.54 29.09 -3.15
N ILE A 690 -15.31 28.67 -2.13
CA ILE A 690 -16.36 27.66 -2.29
C ILE A 690 -17.42 28.12 -3.30
N GLN A 691 -17.91 29.36 -3.20
CA GLN A 691 -18.88 29.92 -4.14
C GLN A 691 -18.35 29.91 -5.58
N THR A 692 -17.11 30.36 -5.77
CA THR A 692 -16.47 30.45 -7.09
C THR A 692 -16.27 29.06 -7.71
N THR A 693 -15.86 28.07 -6.90
CA THR A 693 -15.71 26.68 -7.34
C THR A 693 -17.06 26.08 -7.76
N ILE A 694 -18.12 26.31 -6.98
CA ILE A 694 -19.48 25.86 -7.34
C ILE A 694 -19.89 26.44 -8.70
N VAL A 695 -19.72 27.76 -8.90
CA VAL A 695 -20.05 28.42 -10.17
C VAL A 695 -19.23 27.85 -11.32
N ARG A 696 -17.93 27.61 -11.14
CA ARG A 696 -17.05 27.00 -12.16
C ARG A 696 -17.52 25.60 -12.55
N VAL A 697 -17.83 24.74 -11.57
CA VAL A 697 -18.34 23.38 -11.79
C VAL A 697 -19.69 23.41 -12.51
N MET A 698 -20.61 24.25 -12.05
CA MET A 698 -21.95 24.37 -12.62
C MET A 698 -21.93 24.94 -14.05
N LYS A 699 -21.08 25.93 -14.34
CA LYS A 699 -20.88 26.45 -15.69
C LYS A 699 -20.33 25.39 -16.66
N ALA A 700 -19.43 24.53 -16.19
CA ALA A 700 -18.86 23.47 -17.03
C ALA A 700 -19.85 22.32 -17.30
N ARG A 701 -20.68 21.97 -16.30
CA ARG A 701 -21.55 20.77 -16.35
C ARG A 701 -23.00 21.08 -16.70
N GLN A 702 -23.41 22.35 -16.65
CA GLN A 702 -24.74 22.90 -16.95
C GLN A 702 -25.88 22.41 -16.04
N SER A 703 -25.90 21.13 -15.65
CA SER A 703 -26.81 20.59 -14.64
C SER A 703 -26.14 19.50 -13.81
N MET A 704 -26.44 19.43 -12.51
CA MET A 704 -25.87 18.43 -11.61
C MET A 704 -26.77 18.14 -10.40
N LYS A 705 -26.72 16.91 -9.89
CA LYS A 705 -27.37 16.54 -8.63
C LYS A 705 -26.61 17.09 -7.42
N ASN A 706 -27.32 17.43 -6.36
CA ASN A 706 -26.75 18.01 -5.13
C ASN A 706 -25.58 17.19 -4.56
N GLN A 707 -25.74 15.87 -4.45
CA GLN A 707 -24.69 15.01 -3.88
C GLN A 707 -23.45 14.91 -4.77
N GLN A 708 -23.64 14.92 -6.10
CA GLN A 708 -22.53 14.94 -7.05
C GLN A 708 -21.79 16.28 -7.03
N LEU A 709 -22.54 17.39 -6.90
CA LEU A 709 -21.97 18.73 -6.78
C LEU A 709 -21.12 18.87 -5.52
N ILE A 710 -21.61 18.39 -4.38
CA ILE A 710 -20.86 18.40 -3.12
C ILE A 710 -19.57 17.59 -3.26
N GLN A 711 -19.62 16.38 -3.84
CA GLN A 711 -18.44 15.54 -4.02
C GLN A 711 -17.41 16.18 -4.96
N GLU A 712 -17.84 16.78 -6.07
CA GLU A 712 -16.96 17.45 -7.03
C GLU A 712 -16.29 18.69 -6.41
N VAL A 713 -17.04 19.48 -5.63
CA VAL A 713 -16.52 20.65 -4.92
C VAL A 713 -15.50 20.25 -3.86
N ILE A 714 -15.78 19.19 -3.09
CA ILE A 714 -14.81 18.65 -2.11
C ILE A 714 -13.54 18.18 -2.83
N SER A 715 -13.68 17.46 -3.94
CA SER A 715 -12.55 16.95 -4.72
C SER A 715 -11.64 18.09 -5.20
N GLN A 716 -12.20 19.15 -5.77
CA GLN A 716 -11.41 20.29 -6.26
C GLN A 716 -10.80 21.14 -5.14
N LEU A 717 -11.45 21.24 -3.97
CA LEU A 717 -10.95 22.04 -2.85
C LEU A 717 -9.96 21.30 -1.95
N SER A 718 -9.98 19.96 -1.97
CA SER A 718 -9.14 19.10 -1.12
C SER A 718 -7.63 19.37 -1.20
N GLN A 719 -7.15 19.98 -2.29
CA GLN A 719 -5.76 20.38 -2.44
C GLN A 719 -5.38 21.59 -1.58
N ARG A 720 -6.36 22.42 -1.16
CA ARG A 720 -6.16 23.65 -0.38
C ARG A 720 -6.69 23.54 1.05
N PHE A 721 -7.89 23.02 1.24
CA PHE A 721 -8.52 22.79 2.55
C PHE A 721 -9.66 21.77 2.44
N THR A 722 -10.11 21.24 3.57
CA THR A 722 -11.25 20.31 3.65
C THR A 722 -12.55 21.06 3.95
N PRO A 723 -13.40 21.37 2.94
CA PRO A 723 -14.62 22.14 3.18
C PRO A 723 -15.67 21.32 3.93
N ASN A 724 -16.31 21.93 4.94
CA ASN A 724 -17.45 21.32 5.60
C ASN A 724 -18.68 21.32 4.68
N VAL A 725 -19.42 20.21 4.67
CA VAL A 725 -20.65 20.04 3.90
C VAL A 725 -21.70 21.12 4.25
N ALA A 726 -21.72 21.59 5.49
CA ALA A 726 -22.59 22.68 5.93
C ALA A 726 -22.30 24.00 5.17
N ASP A 727 -21.02 24.33 4.99
CA ASP A 727 -20.60 25.57 4.32
C ASP A 727 -20.87 25.51 2.82
N ILE A 728 -20.70 24.35 2.19
CA ILE A 728 -21.06 24.13 0.79
C ILE A 728 -22.58 24.31 0.59
N LYS A 729 -23.42 23.73 1.47
CA LYS A 729 -24.88 23.91 1.41
C LYS A 729 -25.29 25.37 1.58
N LYS A 730 -24.63 26.10 2.49
CA LYS A 730 -24.85 27.53 2.68
C LYS A 730 -24.45 28.34 1.44
N ALA A 731 -23.32 28.03 0.82
CA ALA A 731 -22.88 28.65 -0.42
C ALA A 731 -23.84 28.37 -1.59
N ILE A 732 -24.37 27.14 -1.71
CA ILE A 732 -25.43 26.82 -2.69
C ILE A 732 -26.68 27.67 -2.45
N GLY A 733 -27.09 27.86 -1.19
CA GLY A 733 -28.21 28.74 -0.83
C GLY A 733 -28.00 30.18 -1.33
N ILE A 734 -26.82 30.75 -1.05
CA ILE A 734 -26.46 32.10 -1.51
C ILE A 734 -26.42 32.19 -3.04
N LEU A 735 -25.95 31.15 -3.73
CA LEU A 735 -25.88 31.14 -5.20
C LEU A 735 -27.25 30.98 -5.87
N LEU A 736 -28.21 30.31 -5.22
CA LEU A 736 -29.61 30.28 -5.64
C LEU A 736 -30.26 31.66 -5.48
N GLU A 737 -30.02 32.35 -4.36
CA GLU A 737 -30.53 33.70 -4.11
C GLU A 737 -29.95 34.73 -5.09
N LYS A 738 -28.67 34.57 -5.47
CA LYS A 738 -27.98 35.41 -6.46
C LYS A 738 -28.25 35.00 -7.92
N GLU A 739 -29.14 34.04 -8.16
CA GLU A 739 -29.54 33.57 -9.50
C GLU A 739 -28.41 33.03 -10.39
N TYR A 740 -27.29 32.57 -9.80
CA TYR A 740 -26.24 31.88 -10.56
C TYR A 740 -26.62 30.44 -10.93
N ILE A 741 -27.47 29.83 -10.11
CA ILE A 741 -28.00 28.47 -10.28
C ILE A 741 -29.50 28.46 -9.94
N GLU A 742 -30.27 27.55 -10.53
CA GLU A 742 -31.67 27.32 -10.23
C GLU A 742 -31.95 25.84 -9.96
N ARG A 743 -33.10 25.55 -9.34
CA ARG A 743 -33.57 24.17 -9.20
C ARG A 743 -34.32 23.74 -10.46
N VAL A 744 -33.96 22.58 -10.99
CA VAL A 744 -34.63 22.00 -12.16
C VAL A 744 -36.09 21.69 -11.82
N LYS A 745 -37.03 22.15 -12.65
CA LYS A 745 -38.46 21.94 -12.47
C LYS A 745 -38.78 20.44 -12.40
N GLY A 746 -39.36 20.00 -11.29
CA GLY A 746 -39.78 18.61 -11.06
C GLY A 746 -38.87 17.76 -10.17
N THR A 747 -37.65 18.21 -9.82
CA THR A 747 -36.76 17.49 -8.89
C THR A 747 -36.14 18.42 -7.87
N LYS A 748 -36.28 18.12 -6.56
CA LYS A 748 -35.71 18.95 -5.48
C LYS A 748 -34.17 18.89 -5.37
N ASP A 749 -33.55 17.87 -5.95
CA ASP A 749 -32.14 17.51 -5.76
C ASP A 749 -31.24 17.82 -6.96
N SER A 750 -31.74 18.50 -7.99
CA SER A 750 -30.97 18.84 -9.19
C SER A 750 -30.90 20.35 -9.38
N PHE A 751 -29.70 20.85 -9.63
CA PHE A 751 -29.43 22.26 -9.95
C PHE A 751 -29.09 22.41 -11.43
N ALA A 752 -29.51 23.52 -12.03
CA ALA A 752 -29.11 23.97 -13.35
C ALA A 752 -28.39 25.31 -13.24
N TYR A 753 -27.45 25.57 -14.13
CA TYR A 753 -26.74 26.83 -14.24
C TYR A 753 -27.55 27.83 -15.08
N VAL A 754 -27.64 29.09 -14.63
CA VAL A 754 -28.61 30.07 -15.17
C VAL A 754 -27.95 31.22 -15.94
N ALA A 755 -26.65 31.46 -15.73
CA ALA A 755 -25.97 32.70 -16.13
C ALA A 755 -25.20 32.67 -17.47
#